data_AF-A0A926Y851-F1
#
_entry.id   AF-A0A926Y851-F1
#
_cell.length_a   1.000
_cell.length_b   1.000
_cell.length_c   1.000
_cell.angle_alpha   90.00
_cell.angle_beta   90.00
_cell.angle_gamma   90.00
#
_symmetry.space_group_name_H-M   'P 1'
#
loop_
_entity.id
_entity.type
_entity.pdbx_description
1 polymer ?
#
loop_
_entity_poly.entity_id
_entity_poly.type
_entity_poly.pdbx_seq_one_letter_code
_entity_poly.pdbx_strand_id
1 'polypeptide(L)'
;MHLSKLKWLRKFFFILSLSLLTFLLVIGITLYFQTRTNYTIINDSNYNLYIKNILNQPSYYPAKQTVSSSLYQPVSQWTGRLILPPIEQLGTDDLVLFEVHNADSAHQNLVGKIVNLQWSPTPEAQQYVQAVTRDISFTKETEDSKKQNNLHPDRLNNIKSVGPLKSLAGARTEDDVIVMLPEPVVVSGGEANRTSLVISKTPVQITGRFYALVTVVESKDSNSDRFLIRHYNKNSKNFDGLEEIIRIPQVTADRVGIHRATNRAIEKSPLNPYGWYIYGAKDTEGVFVAQAIEPRAIMRIEPDDVRFGLKQSLDYINKEVWKDTEKQKGTAKTVLLSQNANQRNDALSQWREGDKALVIHSYGGIGGDKPEPSPLGVVTGHFSYGIATVVRDKFTDELRFDIEYRQVYAHNPDGIVAGAIKWSSYMGDLQRGWLGNRPVADVIVKLDAISEDYDFDGIKLSPIAEFTKQLDIMTARYRIGDGTGAALVTPSTSCVQDSNQALYVTIKKIEETVQTNPRIQEWFRRNPNNPQKLRFQKLVQLGRSLEKQLAPLGIIRSDWKKNTGNLAGTRTPDGLMATLLKSATTWRTMLPRRAQDEITSIFLRNGASLWIIRTNQLGGFDPTIKPVAPTALLGHRTN
;
A
#
# COMPACT_ATOMS: atom_id res chain seq x y z
N MET A 1 -33.58 -62.66 -9.50
CA MET A 1 -34.32 -61.42 -9.82
C MET A 1 -34.26 -60.31 -8.75
N HIS A 2 -33.80 -60.56 -7.52
CA HIS A 2 -33.83 -59.55 -6.44
C HIS A 2 -32.65 -58.54 -6.43
N LEU A 3 -31.50 -58.89 -7.01
CA LEU A 3 -30.29 -58.06 -7.00
C LEU A 3 -30.25 -56.95 -8.07
N SER A 4 -31.02 -57.07 -9.17
CA SER A 4 -31.08 -56.04 -10.22
C SER A 4 -31.94 -54.85 -9.82
N LYS A 5 -33.06 -55.07 -9.11
CA LYS A 5 -33.93 -54.01 -8.57
C LYS A 5 -33.20 -53.13 -7.55
N LEU A 6 -32.34 -53.71 -6.72
CA LEU A 6 -31.58 -52.96 -5.70
C LEU A 6 -30.50 -52.05 -6.31
N LYS A 7 -29.84 -52.47 -7.39
CA LYS A 7 -28.89 -51.64 -8.14
C LYS A 7 -29.59 -50.49 -8.86
N TRP A 8 -30.78 -50.73 -9.42
CA TRP A 8 -31.58 -49.70 -10.06
C TRP A 8 -32.08 -48.64 -9.06
N LEU A 9 -32.57 -49.07 -7.89
CA LEU A 9 -32.95 -48.17 -6.79
C LEU A 9 -31.78 -47.32 -6.30
N ARG A 10 -30.59 -47.90 -6.09
CA ARG A 10 -29.39 -47.12 -5.72
C ARG A 10 -28.99 -46.10 -6.78
N LYS A 11 -29.05 -46.47 -8.07
CA LYS A 11 -28.74 -45.55 -9.17
C LYS A 11 -29.78 -44.43 -9.29
N PHE A 12 -31.05 -44.75 -9.05
CA PHE A 12 -32.15 -43.78 -9.01
C PHE A 12 -31.99 -42.78 -7.86
N PHE A 13 -31.73 -43.25 -6.64
CA PHE A 13 -31.46 -42.36 -5.50
C PHE A 13 -30.20 -41.52 -5.68
N PHE A 14 -29.15 -42.07 -6.31
CA PHE A 14 -27.95 -41.31 -6.63
C PHE A 14 -28.24 -40.17 -7.64
N ILE A 15 -28.97 -40.45 -8.71
CA ILE A 15 -29.37 -39.43 -9.71
C ILE A 15 -30.30 -38.38 -9.08
N LEU A 16 -31.23 -38.80 -8.21
CA LEU A 16 -32.13 -37.90 -7.49
C LEU A 16 -31.34 -36.98 -6.55
N SER A 17 -30.36 -37.52 -5.82
CA SER A 17 -29.49 -36.73 -4.93
C SER A 17 -28.62 -35.73 -5.69
N LEU A 18 -28.09 -36.12 -6.85
CA LEU A 18 -27.30 -35.24 -7.71
C LEU A 18 -28.17 -34.12 -8.32
N SER A 19 -29.40 -34.46 -8.73
CA SER A 19 -30.36 -33.49 -9.26
C SER A 19 -30.80 -32.50 -8.18
N LEU A 20 -31.06 -32.97 -6.96
CA LEU A 20 -31.39 -32.12 -5.81
C LEU A 20 -30.22 -31.20 -5.43
N LEU A 21 -28.99 -31.71 -5.44
CA LEU A 21 -27.79 -30.91 -5.18
C LEU A 21 -27.61 -29.82 -6.24
N THR A 22 -27.84 -30.16 -7.51
CA THR A 22 -27.75 -29.23 -8.64
C THR A 22 -28.87 -28.17 -8.56
N PHE A 23 -30.08 -28.58 -8.19
CA PHE A 23 -31.21 -27.67 -7.99
C PHE A 23 -30.98 -26.72 -6.81
N LEU A 24 -30.45 -27.21 -5.69
CA LEU A 24 -30.06 -26.38 -4.54
C LEU A 24 -28.89 -25.44 -4.88
N LEU A 25 -27.94 -25.89 -5.71
CA LEU A 25 -26.86 -25.05 -6.21
C LEU A 25 -27.41 -23.94 -7.13
N VAL A 26 -28.33 -24.27 -8.04
CA VAL A 26 -28.99 -23.30 -8.92
C VAL A 26 -29.82 -22.32 -8.10
N ILE A 27 -30.66 -22.77 -7.17
CA ILE A 27 -31.42 -21.90 -6.26
C ILE A 27 -30.48 -21.03 -5.42
N GLY A 28 -29.40 -21.61 -4.89
CA GLY A 28 -28.38 -20.86 -4.14
C GLY A 28 -27.73 -19.78 -5.00
N ILE A 29 -27.42 -20.08 -6.27
CA ILE A 29 -26.90 -19.12 -7.24
C ILE A 29 -27.95 -18.06 -7.61
N THR A 30 -29.22 -18.44 -7.81
CA THR A 30 -30.31 -17.54 -8.16
C THR A 30 -30.66 -16.60 -7.00
N LEU A 31 -30.72 -17.12 -5.76
CA LEU A 31 -30.89 -16.33 -4.53
C LEU A 31 -29.66 -15.44 -4.26
N TYR A 32 -28.46 -15.92 -4.59
CA TYR A 32 -27.22 -15.12 -4.54
C TYR A 32 -27.22 -13.96 -5.56
N PHE A 33 -27.79 -14.17 -6.76
CA PHE A 33 -27.97 -13.10 -7.73
C PHE A 33 -29.17 -12.18 -7.40
N GLN A 34 -30.23 -12.69 -6.75
CA GLN A 34 -31.36 -11.89 -6.28
C GLN A 34 -31.05 -11.06 -5.03
N THR A 35 -30.08 -11.49 -4.21
CA THR A 35 -29.55 -10.69 -3.08
C THR A 35 -28.51 -9.65 -3.53
N ARG A 36 -28.31 -9.45 -4.85
CA ARG A 36 -27.66 -8.23 -5.34
C ARG A 36 -28.48 -7.04 -4.86
N THR A 37 -27.87 -6.32 -3.92
CA THR A 37 -28.25 -5.00 -3.43
C THR A 37 -28.78 -4.11 -4.58
N ASN A 38 -30.07 -3.76 -4.50
CA ASN A 38 -30.76 -2.86 -5.42
C ASN A 38 -30.34 -1.39 -5.18
N TYR A 39 -29.08 -1.05 -5.44
CA TYR A 39 -28.64 0.34 -5.49
C TYR A 39 -28.16 0.67 -6.89
N THR A 40 -28.49 1.88 -7.36
CA THR A 40 -28.08 2.38 -8.67
C THR A 40 -26.56 2.52 -8.71
N ILE A 41 -25.89 1.68 -9.49
CA ILE A 41 -24.45 1.78 -9.76
C ILE A 41 -24.27 2.76 -10.93
N ILE A 42 -23.47 3.81 -10.71
CA ILE A 42 -23.10 4.72 -11.80
C ILE A 42 -22.14 3.98 -12.74
N ASN A 43 -22.42 4.01 -14.04
CA ASN A 43 -21.57 3.37 -15.06
C ASN A 43 -20.38 4.27 -15.44
N ASP A 44 -19.50 4.49 -14.48
CA ASP A 44 -18.24 5.22 -14.63
C ASP A 44 -17.20 4.65 -13.64
N SER A 45 -15.92 4.92 -13.86
CA SER A 45 -14.89 4.61 -12.85
C SER A 45 -15.01 5.58 -11.68
N ASN A 46 -14.64 5.14 -10.46
CA ASN A 46 -14.60 6.02 -9.30
C ASN A 46 -13.65 7.20 -9.54
N TYR A 47 -12.49 6.93 -10.15
CA TYR A 47 -11.52 7.95 -10.56
C TYR A 47 -12.16 9.06 -11.42
N ASN A 48 -12.94 8.69 -12.44
CA ASN A 48 -13.61 9.67 -13.32
C ASN A 48 -14.68 10.48 -12.58
N LEU A 49 -15.33 9.91 -11.56
CA LEU A 49 -16.21 10.67 -10.67
C LEU A 49 -15.43 11.67 -9.82
N TYR A 50 -14.30 11.23 -9.27
CA TYR A 50 -13.47 12.06 -8.39
C TYR A 50 -12.87 13.25 -9.13
N ILE A 51 -12.33 13.04 -10.33
CA ILE A 51 -11.61 14.09 -11.07
C ILE A 51 -12.54 15.21 -11.57
N LYS A 52 -13.86 14.98 -11.65
CA LYS A 52 -14.85 16.04 -11.95
C LYS A 52 -14.92 17.12 -10.86
N ASN A 53 -14.53 16.80 -9.63
CA ASN A 53 -14.46 17.78 -8.56
C ASN A 53 -13.18 18.61 -8.66
N ILE A 54 -13.33 19.94 -8.72
CA ILE A 54 -12.21 20.87 -8.87
C ILE A 54 -11.15 20.72 -7.78
N LEU A 55 -11.53 20.29 -6.56
CA LEU A 55 -10.58 20.08 -5.46
C LEU A 55 -9.58 18.94 -5.73
N ASN A 56 -9.90 18.04 -6.66
CA ASN A 56 -9.03 16.95 -7.09
C ASN A 56 -8.19 17.31 -8.31
N GLN A 57 -8.36 18.51 -8.87
CA GLN A 57 -7.61 18.99 -10.02
C GLN A 57 -6.32 19.69 -9.56
N PRO A 58 -5.13 19.29 -10.02
CA PRO A 58 -3.88 19.93 -9.61
C PRO A 58 -3.82 21.44 -9.92
N SER A 59 -4.52 21.88 -10.98
CA SER A 59 -4.61 23.28 -11.40
C SER A 59 -5.40 24.17 -10.44
N TYR A 60 -6.21 23.60 -9.55
CA TYR A 60 -6.92 24.34 -8.50
C TYR A 60 -5.96 24.96 -7.46
N TYR A 61 -4.76 24.38 -7.32
CA TYR A 61 -3.76 24.80 -6.34
C TYR A 61 -2.62 25.55 -7.03
N PRO A 62 -2.45 26.88 -6.82
CA PRO A 62 -1.39 27.66 -7.45
C PRO A 62 0.00 27.07 -7.20
N ALA A 63 0.76 26.75 -8.25
CA ALA A 63 2.07 26.08 -8.13
C ALA A 63 3.07 26.90 -7.30
N LYS A 64 3.05 28.24 -7.45
CA LYS A 64 3.77 29.18 -6.59
C LYS A 64 2.85 29.65 -5.49
N GLN A 65 3.15 29.29 -4.25
CA GLN A 65 2.41 29.74 -3.08
C GLN A 65 3.35 29.79 -1.86
N THR A 66 2.97 30.60 -0.88
CA THR A 66 3.70 30.74 0.39
C THR A 66 2.81 30.35 1.56
N VAL A 67 3.39 29.58 2.47
CA VAL A 67 2.81 29.19 3.76
C VAL A 67 3.74 29.64 4.87
N SER A 68 3.21 29.88 6.07
CA SER A 68 4.07 30.22 7.22
C SER A 68 4.92 29.00 7.57
N SER A 69 6.25 29.12 7.51
CA SER A 69 7.18 28.04 7.86
C SER A 69 7.15 27.68 9.35
N SER A 70 6.55 28.53 10.19
CA SER A 70 6.32 28.22 11.61
C SER A 70 5.12 27.31 11.84
N LEU A 71 4.19 27.21 10.88
CA LEU A 71 2.95 26.45 10.99
C LEU A 71 2.91 25.25 10.04
N TYR A 72 3.53 25.40 8.87
CA TYR A 72 3.52 24.42 7.80
C TYR A 72 4.94 23.98 7.44
N GLN A 73 5.05 22.73 7.01
CA GLN A 73 6.29 22.15 6.48
C GLN A 73 6.03 21.60 5.07
N PRO A 74 6.98 21.72 4.13
CA PRO A 74 6.87 21.00 2.86
C PRO A 74 6.91 19.49 3.11
N VAL A 75 6.13 18.72 2.35
CA VAL A 75 6.07 17.24 2.50
C VAL A 75 7.43 16.59 2.25
N SER A 76 8.20 17.12 1.28
CA SER A 76 9.58 16.73 1.01
C SER A 76 10.34 17.89 0.38
N GLN A 77 11.67 17.80 0.33
CA GLN A 77 12.55 18.78 -0.31
C GLN A 77 12.21 18.97 -1.79
N TRP A 78 12.06 17.87 -2.54
CA TRP A 78 11.60 17.90 -3.93
C TRP A 78 10.23 17.24 -4.04
N THR A 79 9.24 18.03 -4.44
CA THR A 79 7.87 17.56 -4.73
C THR A 79 7.36 18.17 -6.01
N GLY A 80 6.52 17.44 -6.73
CA GLY A 80 5.94 17.96 -7.96
C GLY A 80 5.01 16.99 -8.66
N ARG A 81 4.43 17.46 -9.76
CA ARG A 81 3.49 16.71 -10.58
C ARG A 81 4.22 16.07 -11.75
N LEU A 82 4.01 14.78 -11.94
CA LEU A 82 4.47 14.07 -13.13
C LEU A 82 3.55 14.40 -14.30
N ILE A 83 4.14 14.71 -15.44
CA ILE A 83 3.46 15.01 -16.69
C ILE A 83 4.02 14.06 -17.74
N LEU A 84 3.16 13.22 -18.31
CA LEU A 84 3.57 12.38 -19.44
C LEU A 84 3.72 13.28 -20.69
N PRO A 85 4.87 13.28 -21.38
CA PRO A 85 5.03 14.06 -22.60
C PRO A 85 3.99 13.68 -23.67
N PRO A 86 3.61 14.62 -24.55
CA PRO A 86 2.81 14.31 -25.74
C PRO A 86 3.47 13.22 -26.59
N ILE A 87 2.69 12.43 -27.32
CA ILE A 87 3.16 11.27 -28.08
C ILE A 87 4.28 11.64 -29.05
N GLU A 88 4.21 12.83 -29.65
CA GLU A 88 5.19 13.36 -30.61
C GLU A 88 6.55 13.66 -29.96
N GLN A 89 6.59 13.80 -28.63
CA GLN A 89 7.79 14.06 -27.83
C GLN A 89 8.26 12.81 -27.08
N LEU A 90 7.55 11.67 -27.19
CA LEU A 90 7.96 10.42 -26.57
C LEU A 90 9.14 9.81 -27.34
N GLY A 91 10.35 10.00 -26.83
CA GLY A 91 11.54 9.30 -27.28
C GLY A 91 11.65 7.87 -26.73
N THR A 92 12.77 7.20 -27.04
CA THR A 92 13.10 5.86 -26.50
C THR A 92 13.52 5.90 -25.04
N ASP A 93 14.01 7.04 -24.56
CA ASP A 93 14.47 7.20 -23.17
C ASP A 93 13.29 7.29 -22.20
N ASP A 94 13.44 6.74 -20.99
CA ASP A 94 12.43 6.85 -19.93
C ASP A 94 12.48 8.23 -19.25
N LEU A 95 12.07 9.26 -19.98
CA LEU A 95 11.99 10.65 -19.56
C LEU A 95 10.52 11.09 -19.43
N VAL A 96 10.22 11.87 -18.40
CA VAL A 96 8.93 12.54 -18.21
C VAL A 96 9.13 14.01 -17.87
N LEU A 97 8.06 14.80 -17.95
CA LEU A 97 8.07 16.19 -17.49
C LEU A 97 7.68 16.24 -16.02
N PHE A 98 8.21 17.23 -15.30
CA PHE A 98 7.97 17.42 -13.88
C PHE A 98 7.69 18.90 -13.59
N GLU A 99 6.49 19.21 -13.12
CA GLU A 99 6.14 20.53 -12.61
C GLU A 99 6.58 20.63 -11.15
N VAL A 100 7.59 21.44 -10.89
CA VAL A 100 8.19 21.58 -9.54
C VAL A 100 7.23 22.33 -8.62
N HIS A 101 6.80 21.70 -7.54
CA HIS A 101 5.96 22.31 -6.49
C HIS A 101 6.77 22.71 -5.26
N ASN A 102 7.85 21.98 -4.96
CA ASN A 102 8.83 22.36 -3.95
C ASN A 102 10.22 21.89 -4.41
N ALA A 103 11.25 22.65 -4.01
CA ALA A 103 12.65 22.37 -4.30
C ALA A 103 13.51 22.64 -3.06
N ASP A 104 14.79 22.30 -3.15
CA ASP A 104 15.76 22.72 -2.14
C ASP A 104 16.01 24.24 -2.15
N SER A 105 16.74 24.74 -1.15
CA SER A 105 17.00 26.19 -1.02
C SER A 105 17.79 26.78 -2.19
N ALA A 106 18.63 25.99 -2.87
CA ALA A 106 19.45 26.46 -3.99
C ALA A 106 18.65 26.57 -5.29
N HIS A 107 17.55 25.81 -5.42
CA HIS A 107 16.78 25.68 -6.66
C HIS A 107 15.33 26.19 -6.55
N GLN A 108 15.05 27.10 -5.59
CA GLN A 108 13.71 27.72 -5.43
C GLN A 108 13.23 28.42 -6.70
N ASN A 109 14.14 28.89 -7.56
CA ASN A 109 13.83 29.49 -8.86
C ASN A 109 13.19 28.50 -9.86
N LEU A 110 13.20 27.20 -9.58
CA LEU A 110 12.52 26.17 -10.37
C LEU A 110 11.06 25.95 -9.96
N VAL A 111 10.64 26.40 -8.77
CA VAL A 111 9.25 26.22 -8.30
C VAL A 111 8.27 26.90 -9.27
N GLY A 112 7.26 26.13 -9.69
CA GLY A 112 6.28 26.51 -10.71
C GLY A 112 6.76 26.37 -12.16
N LYS A 113 7.98 25.86 -12.41
CA LYS A 113 8.46 25.55 -13.76
C LYS A 113 8.29 24.07 -14.07
N ILE A 114 8.18 23.78 -15.37
CA ILE A 114 8.22 22.42 -15.91
C ILE A 114 9.65 22.12 -16.36
N VAL A 115 10.22 21.06 -15.79
CA VAL A 115 11.58 20.57 -16.07
C VAL A 115 11.51 19.12 -16.56
N ASN A 116 12.61 18.61 -17.11
CA ASN A 116 12.71 17.18 -17.41
C ASN A 116 13.00 16.41 -16.12
N LEU A 117 12.49 15.18 -16.00
CA LEU A 117 12.86 14.22 -14.97
C LEU A 117 13.34 12.94 -15.64
N GLN A 118 14.53 12.48 -15.24
CA GLN A 118 15.21 11.34 -15.87
C GLN A 118 16.00 10.52 -14.85
N TRP A 119 16.35 9.30 -15.25
CA TRP A 119 17.18 8.41 -14.44
C TRP A 119 18.67 8.75 -14.51
N SER A 120 19.34 8.50 -13.39
CA SER A 120 20.81 8.53 -13.29
C SER A 120 21.45 7.54 -14.27
N PRO A 121 22.59 7.89 -14.91
CA PRO A 121 23.32 6.99 -15.80
C PRO A 121 24.08 5.87 -15.05
N THR A 122 24.03 5.84 -13.72
CA THR A 122 24.65 4.79 -12.88
C THR A 122 24.16 3.38 -13.27
N PRO A 123 25.03 2.36 -13.30
CA PRO A 123 24.65 0.99 -13.67
C PRO A 123 23.45 0.44 -12.90
N GLU A 124 23.35 0.74 -11.60
CA GLU A 124 22.27 0.25 -10.74
C GLU A 124 20.90 0.78 -11.16
N ALA A 125 20.82 2.06 -11.51
CA ALA A 125 19.60 2.71 -11.99
C ALA A 125 19.22 2.19 -13.38
N GLN A 126 20.20 2.07 -14.28
CA GLN A 126 19.95 1.57 -15.64
C GLN A 126 19.51 0.11 -15.66
N GLN A 127 20.06 -0.74 -14.80
CA GLN A 127 19.56 -2.12 -14.61
C GLN A 127 18.10 -2.15 -14.18
N TYR A 128 17.68 -1.25 -13.29
CA TYR A 128 16.28 -1.15 -12.88
C TYR A 128 15.38 -0.74 -14.05
N VAL A 129 15.74 0.32 -14.77
CA VAL A 129 15.00 0.81 -15.94
C VAL A 129 14.85 -0.29 -16.99
N GLN A 130 15.95 -0.98 -17.33
CA GLN A 130 15.95 -2.08 -18.30
C GLN A 130 15.07 -3.26 -17.84
N ALA A 131 15.10 -3.62 -16.56
CA ALA A 131 14.31 -4.73 -16.03
C ALA A 131 12.80 -4.52 -16.19
N VAL A 132 12.36 -3.26 -16.15
CA VAL A 132 10.93 -2.87 -16.19
C VAL A 132 10.47 -2.47 -17.59
N THR A 133 11.34 -1.93 -18.44
CA THR A 133 10.94 -1.33 -19.72
C THR A 133 10.25 -2.34 -20.63
N ARG A 134 9.03 -2.04 -21.07
CA ARG A 134 8.24 -2.88 -21.98
C ARG A 134 7.59 -2.06 -23.09
N ASP A 135 7.34 -2.72 -24.20
CA ASP A 135 6.33 -2.25 -25.14
C ASP A 135 4.94 -2.52 -24.58
N ILE A 136 4.01 -1.61 -24.81
CA ILE A 136 2.64 -1.77 -24.35
C ILE A 136 1.71 -1.97 -25.54
N SER A 137 0.90 -3.01 -25.46
CA SER A 137 -0.20 -3.26 -26.40
C SER A 137 -1.36 -3.89 -25.64
N PHE A 138 -2.52 -3.26 -25.72
CA PHE A 138 -3.68 -3.70 -24.96
C PHE A 138 -4.23 -5.01 -25.50
N THR A 139 -4.43 -5.97 -24.59
CA THR A 139 -5.05 -7.25 -24.92
C THR A 139 -6.57 -7.19 -24.80
N LYS A 140 -7.23 -8.28 -25.20
CA LYS A 140 -8.68 -8.44 -25.06
C LYS A 140 -9.12 -8.36 -23.60
N GLU A 141 -8.32 -8.92 -22.69
CA GLU A 141 -8.56 -8.87 -21.24
C GLU A 141 -8.50 -7.45 -20.70
N THR A 142 -7.58 -6.62 -21.19
CA THR A 142 -7.51 -5.19 -20.85
C THR A 142 -8.79 -4.49 -21.27
N GLU A 143 -9.25 -4.70 -22.51
CA GLU A 143 -10.50 -4.11 -23.00
C GLU A 143 -11.74 -4.60 -22.25
N ASP A 144 -11.77 -5.86 -21.82
CA ASP A 144 -12.89 -6.39 -21.03
C ASP A 144 -12.87 -5.92 -19.56
N SER A 145 -11.69 -5.64 -18.99
CA SER A 145 -11.55 -4.98 -17.68
C SER A 145 -11.97 -3.51 -17.73
N LYS A 146 -11.66 -2.79 -18.81
CA LYS A 146 -12.15 -1.41 -19.03
C LYS A 146 -13.67 -1.33 -19.04
N LYS A 147 -14.35 -2.31 -19.67
CA LYS A 147 -15.82 -2.40 -19.64
C LYS A 147 -16.41 -2.63 -18.24
N GLN A 148 -15.59 -3.06 -17.27
CA GLN A 148 -15.97 -3.18 -15.86
C GLN A 148 -15.68 -1.90 -15.06
N ASN A 149 -15.33 -0.81 -15.76
CA ASN A 149 -14.99 0.51 -15.22
C ASN A 149 -13.72 0.52 -14.35
N ASN A 150 -12.79 -0.41 -14.59
CA ASN A 150 -11.43 -0.30 -14.04
C ASN A 150 -10.62 0.72 -14.85
N LEU A 151 -9.77 1.48 -14.17
CA LEU A 151 -8.88 2.43 -14.82
C LEU A 151 -7.64 1.71 -15.36
N HIS A 152 -7.24 2.02 -16.59
CA HIS A 152 -6.07 1.46 -17.27
C HIS A 152 -5.18 2.60 -17.81
N PRO A 153 -3.88 2.34 -18.08
CA PRO A 153 -2.94 3.35 -18.58
C PRO A 153 -3.18 3.63 -20.08
N ASP A 154 -4.37 4.10 -20.45
CA ASP A 154 -4.82 4.28 -21.84
C ASP A 154 -3.85 5.16 -22.66
N ARG A 155 -3.24 6.16 -22.01
CA ARG A 155 -2.26 7.08 -22.62
C ARG A 155 -0.96 6.39 -23.05
N LEU A 156 -0.73 5.16 -22.58
CA LEU A 156 0.46 4.37 -22.88
C LEU A 156 0.18 3.22 -23.85
N ASN A 157 -1.06 3.04 -24.31
CA ASN A 157 -1.37 1.99 -25.28
C ASN A 157 -0.63 2.22 -26.60
N ASN A 158 -0.06 1.14 -27.16
CA ASN A 158 0.77 1.14 -28.36
C ASN A 158 2.09 1.93 -28.26
N ILE A 159 2.47 2.39 -27.06
CA ILE A 159 3.74 3.07 -26.84
C ILE A 159 4.85 2.04 -26.64
N LYS A 160 6.00 2.29 -27.29
CA LYS A 160 7.20 1.46 -27.22
C LYS A 160 8.11 1.92 -26.10
N SER A 161 8.90 0.99 -25.54
CA SER A 161 9.92 1.30 -24.53
C SER A 161 9.40 2.17 -23.36
N VAL A 162 8.28 1.74 -22.78
CA VAL A 162 7.71 2.39 -21.59
C VAL A 162 8.46 1.90 -20.35
N GLY A 163 9.22 2.81 -19.74
CA GLY A 163 9.98 2.54 -18.51
C GLY A 163 9.23 2.93 -17.23
N PRO A 164 9.90 2.82 -16.07
CA PRO A 164 9.33 3.14 -14.76
C PRO A 164 8.73 4.54 -14.61
N LEU A 165 9.34 5.60 -15.16
CA LEU A 165 8.83 6.97 -15.04
C LEU A 165 7.61 7.18 -15.92
N LYS A 166 7.67 6.78 -17.20
CA LYS A 166 6.51 6.87 -18.11
C LYS A 166 5.32 6.06 -17.59
N SER A 167 5.56 4.85 -17.07
CA SER A 167 4.50 4.02 -16.47
C SER A 167 3.84 4.68 -15.25
N LEU A 168 4.57 5.47 -14.46
CA LEU A 168 4.02 6.17 -13.31
C LEU A 168 3.24 7.42 -13.73
N ALA A 169 3.79 8.23 -14.65
CA ALA A 169 3.15 9.44 -15.16
C ALA A 169 1.88 9.13 -15.97
N GLY A 170 1.90 8.06 -16.77
CA GLY A 170 0.77 7.63 -17.61
C GLY A 170 -0.19 6.63 -16.96
N ALA A 171 -0.08 6.38 -15.65
CA ALA A 171 -0.91 5.40 -14.95
C ALA A 171 -2.40 5.79 -14.86
N ARG A 172 -2.71 7.08 -15.02
CA ARG A 172 -4.06 7.65 -14.99
C ARG A 172 -4.32 8.44 -16.26
N THR A 173 -5.59 8.77 -16.50
CA THR A 173 -6.00 9.50 -17.72
C THR A 173 -5.58 10.98 -17.68
N GLU A 174 -5.32 11.55 -16.50
CA GLU A 174 -4.86 12.92 -16.34
C GLU A 174 -3.47 12.95 -15.71
N ASP A 175 -2.73 14.05 -15.92
CA ASP A 175 -1.46 14.32 -15.25
C ASP A 175 -1.71 14.81 -13.82
N ASP A 176 -2.21 13.93 -12.94
CA ASP A 176 -2.58 14.24 -11.55
C ASP A 176 -1.74 13.49 -10.49
N VAL A 177 -0.68 12.79 -10.92
CA VAL A 177 0.21 12.05 -10.02
C VAL A 177 1.23 13.00 -9.41
N ILE A 178 1.06 13.28 -8.12
CA ILE A 178 2.01 14.07 -7.33
C ILE A 178 2.99 13.15 -6.62
N VAL A 179 4.28 13.47 -6.70
CA VAL A 179 5.35 12.67 -6.11
C VAL A 179 6.33 13.52 -5.33
N MET A 180 6.97 12.90 -4.34
CA MET A 180 8.27 13.35 -3.86
C MET A 180 9.40 12.59 -4.57
N LEU A 181 10.51 13.27 -4.81
CA LEU A 181 11.72 12.65 -5.36
C LEU A 181 12.65 12.24 -4.22
N PRO A 182 13.04 10.96 -4.11
CA PRO A 182 14.00 10.55 -3.09
C PRO A 182 15.38 11.13 -3.34
N GLU A 183 16.03 11.58 -2.27
CA GLU A 183 17.40 12.09 -2.34
C GLU A 183 18.44 10.98 -2.65
N PRO A 184 19.54 11.34 -3.35
CA PRO A 184 19.86 12.68 -3.86
C PRO A 184 19.15 13.02 -5.20
N VAL A 185 18.76 14.28 -5.38
CA VAL A 185 18.32 14.84 -6.68
C VAL A 185 19.42 15.72 -7.26
N VAL A 186 19.89 15.40 -8.47
CA VAL A 186 20.91 16.20 -9.17
C VAL A 186 20.26 17.06 -10.24
N VAL A 187 20.48 18.37 -10.18
CA VAL A 187 20.04 19.32 -11.20
C VAL A 187 21.11 19.42 -12.29
N SER A 188 20.74 19.20 -13.55
CA SER A 188 21.64 19.32 -14.70
C SER A 188 21.02 20.12 -15.85
N GLY A 189 21.86 20.80 -16.64
CA GLY A 189 21.45 21.58 -17.82
C GLY A 189 21.13 23.07 -17.55
N GLY A 190 21.32 23.92 -18.58
CA GLY A 190 21.02 25.36 -18.56
C GLY A 190 21.12 26.03 -19.95
N GLU A 191 20.26 27.04 -20.16
CA GLU A 191 20.00 27.96 -21.29
C GLU A 191 19.79 27.41 -22.72
N ALA A 192 20.53 26.40 -23.19
CA ALA A 192 20.30 25.81 -24.52
C ALA A 192 19.34 24.59 -24.52
N ASN A 193 19.21 23.92 -23.37
CA ASN A 193 18.32 22.77 -23.14
C ASN A 193 17.43 23.01 -21.91
N ARG A 194 16.23 22.42 -21.90
CA ARG A 194 15.34 22.40 -20.72
C ARG A 194 16.09 21.75 -19.54
N THR A 195 16.10 22.40 -18.38
CA THR A 195 16.69 21.88 -17.13
C THR A 195 16.18 20.47 -16.83
N SER A 196 17.06 19.60 -16.34
CA SER A 196 16.79 18.21 -16.00
C SER A 196 17.04 17.93 -14.52
N LEU A 197 16.13 17.20 -13.89
CA LEU A 197 16.31 16.57 -12.58
C LEU A 197 16.69 15.10 -12.80
N VAL A 198 17.75 14.66 -12.13
CA VAL A 198 18.30 13.31 -12.26
C VAL A 198 18.14 12.56 -10.94
N ILE A 199 17.48 11.41 -10.98
CA ILE A 199 17.17 10.57 -9.81
C ILE A 199 17.72 9.15 -9.95
N SER A 200 18.02 8.50 -8.84
CA SER A 200 18.48 7.10 -8.81
C SER A 200 17.49 6.14 -8.15
N LYS A 201 16.36 6.63 -7.66
CA LYS A 201 15.33 5.88 -6.93
C LYS A 201 13.94 6.24 -7.43
N THR A 202 13.01 5.29 -7.35
CA THR A 202 11.61 5.47 -7.73
C THR A 202 10.95 6.64 -7.00
N PRO A 203 10.29 7.58 -7.71
CA PRO A 203 9.47 8.60 -7.07
C PRO A 203 8.38 7.99 -6.18
N VAL A 204 8.07 8.65 -5.07
CA VAL A 204 7.08 8.18 -4.10
C VAL A 204 5.84 9.05 -4.21
N GLN A 205 4.68 8.42 -4.42
CA GLN A 205 3.40 9.12 -4.51
C GLN A 205 3.04 9.76 -3.16
N ILE A 206 2.64 11.03 -3.22
CA ILE A 206 2.26 11.86 -2.06
C ILE A 206 0.95 12.61 -2.33
N THR A 207 0.34 13.13 -1.28
CA THR A 207 -0.86 13.97 -1.28
C THR A 207 -0.52 15.26 -0.56
N GLY A 208 -0.94 16.39 -1.14
CA GLY A 208 -0.59 17.71 -0.63
C GLY A 208 0.85 18.13 -0.94
N ARG A 209 1.10 19.43 -0.78
CA ARG A 209 2.43 20.06 -0.95
C ARG A 209 3.05 20.40 0.40
N PHE A 210 2.20 20.77 1.35
CA PHE A 210 2.56 21.14 2.71
C PHE A 210 1.75 20.32 3.71
N TYR A 211 2.24 20.26 4.94
CA TYR A 211 1.52 19.69 6.06
C TYR A 211 1.70 20.50 7.33
N ALA A 212 0.71 20.42 8.23
CA ALA A 212 0.70 21.04 9.55
C ALA A 212 0.15 20.06 10.59
N LEU A 213 0.50 20.26 11.87
CA LEU A 213 -0.04 19.50 13.00
C LEU A 213 -1.07 20.36 13.75
N VAL A 214 -2.33 19.90 13.80
CA VAL A 214 -3.46 20.71 14.24
C VAL A 214 -4.48 19.91 15.06
N THR A 215 -5.35 20.61 15.78
CA THR A 215 -6.64 20.08 16.25
C THR A 215 -7.77 20.79 15.50
N VAL A 216 -8.89 20.10 15.28
CA VAL A 216 -10.10 20.72 14.73
C VAL A 216 -10.95 21.23 15.90
N VAL A 217 -11.24 22.53 15.93
CA VAL A 217 -11.99 23.17 17.01
C VAL A 217 -13.48 23.06 16.76
N GLU A 218 -13.95 23.56 15.60
CA GLU A 218 -15.36 23.59 15.23
C GLU A 218 -15.52 23.73 13.71
N SER A 219 -16.67 23.30 13.19
CA SER A 219 -17.15 23.70 11.86
C SER A 219 -17.69 25.12 11.91
N LYS A 220 -17.42 25.95 10.91
CA LYS A 220 -17.94 27.33 10.88
C LYS A 220 -19.44 27.41 10.66
N ASP A 221 -20.00 26.52 9.85
CA ASP A 221 -21.45 26.39 9.68
C ASP A 221 -21.86 24.92 9.58
N SER A 222 -23.16 24.65 9.77
CA SER A 222 -23.73 23.33 9.48
C SER A 222 -23.60 23.01 7.99
N ASN A 223 -22.99 21.88 7.64
CA ASN A 223 -22.68 21.46 6.27
C ASN A 223 -21.62 22.30 5.54
N SER A 224 -20.83 23.09 6.27
CA SER A 224 -19.66 23.74 5.72
C SER A 224 -18.50 22.77 5.58
N ASP A 225 -17.62 23.03 4.61
CA ASP A 225 -16.28 22.44 4.59
C ASP A 225 -15.24 23.33 5.27
N ARG A 226 -15.61 24.48 5.83
CA ARG A 226 -14.70 25.39 6.54
C ARG A 226 -14.67 25.06 8.03
N PHE A 227 -13.48 24.83 8.54
CA PHE A 227 -13.23 24.48 9.94
C PHE A 227 -12.26 25.46 10.57
N LEU A 228 -12.56 25.86 11.81
CA LEU A 228 -11.56 26.48 12.68
C LEU A 228 -10.64 25.39 13.18
N ILE A 229 -9.35 25.54 12.93
CA ILE A 229 -8.31 24.68 13.49
C ILE A 229 -7.43 25.47 14.46
N ARG A 230 -6.72 24.73 15.29
CA ARG A 230 -5.68 25.28 16.16
C ARG A 230 -4.39 24.53 15.95
N HIS A 231 -3.33 25.26 15.61
CA HIS A 231 -2.01 24.71 15.36
C HIS A 231 -1.32 24.25 16.64
N TYR A 232 -0.46 23.23 16.52
CA TYR A 232 0.41 22.81 17.61
C TYR A 232 1.45 23.88 17.91
N ASN A 233 1.66 24.16 19.19
CA ASN A 233 2.65 25.10 19.67
C ASN A 233 3.86 24.36 20.25
N LYS A 234 5.01 24.47 19.58
CA LYS A 234 6.24 23.81 19.98
C LYS A 234 6.75 24.24 21.36
N ASN A 235 6.45 25.47 21.80
CA ASN A 235 6.92 26.00 23.07
C ASN A 235 6.13 25.45 24.27
N SER A 236 4.80 25.44 24.17
CA SER A 236 3.91 24.92 25.22
C SER A 236 3.74 23.40 25.15
N LYS A 237 4.10 22.79 24.00
CA LYS A 237 3.87 21.40 23.64
C LYS A 237 2.39 21.01 23.57
N ASN A 238 1.50 21.98 23.36
CA ASN A 238 0.05 21.80 23.32
C ASN A 238 -0.57 22.40 22.06
N PHE A 239 -1.86 22.11 21.84
CA PHE A 239 -2.68 22.79 20.83
C PHE A 239 -3.25 24.09 21.40
N ASP A 240 -2.38 25.08 21.58
CA ASP A 240 -2.69 26.45 22.00
C ASP A 240 -2.03 27.49 21.07
N GLY A 241 -1.61 27.04 19.87
CA GLY A 241 -1.00 27.90 18.86
C GLY A 241 -2.02 28.75 18.10
N LEU A 242 -1.57 29.31 16.97
CA LEU A 242 -2.40 30.14 16.10
C LEU A 242 -3.65 29.37 15.66
N GLU A 243 -4.79 30.07 15.63
CA GLU A 243 -6.02 29.57 15.02
C GLU A 243 -6.15 30.05 13.58
N GLU A 244 -6.65 29.17 12.71
CA GLU A 244 -6.82 29.44 11.29
C GLU A 244 -8.09 28.77 10.78
N ILE A 245 -8.73 29.38 9.77
CA ILE A 245 -9.83 28.74 9.06
C ILE A 245 -9.26 28.05 7.82
N ILE A 246 -9.48 26.73 7.74
CA ILE A 246 -9.08 25.90 6.60
C ILE A 246 -10.32 25.22 6.00
N ARG A 247 -10.14 24.56 4.84
CA ARG A 247 -11.15 23.67 4.26
C ARG A 247 -10.80 22.21 4.51
N ILE A 248 -11.74 21.45 5.07
CA ILE A 248 -11.73 19.98 5.12
C ILE A 248 -12.94 19.51 4.31
N PRO A 249 -12.76 19.18 3.02
CA PRO A 249 -13.86 18.97 2.10
C PRO A 249 -14.66 17.70 2.40
N GLN A 250 -15.97 17.76 2.19
CA GLN A 250 -16.77 16.56 1.96
C GLN A 250 -16.49 16.10 0.52
N VAL A 251 -15.83 14.95 0.38
CA VAL A 251 -15.36 14.46 -0.93
C VAL A 251 -16.48 13.86 -1.76
N THR A 252 -16.22 13.68 -3.05
CA THR A 252 -17.14 13.02 -3.97
C THR A 252 -17.30 11.54 -3.60
N ALA A 253 -18.53 11.05 -3.53
CA ALA A 253 -18.81 9.63 -3.29
C ALA A 253 -18.36 8.76 -4.48
N ASP A 254 -18.08 7.50 -4.21
CA ASP A 254 -17.80 6.50 -5.23
C ASP A 254 -19.08 6.11 -6.02
N ARG A 255 -18.94 5.20 -7.00
CA ARG A 255 -20.04 4.77 -7.88
C ARG A 255 -21.19 4.05 -7.18
N VAL A 256 -21.02 3.63 -5.92
CA VAL A 256 -22.08 3.06 -5.07
C VAL A 256 -22.59 4.08 -4.02
N GLY A 257 -22.06 5.29 -4.03
CA GLY A 257 -22.44 6.38 -3.15
C GLY A 257 -21.88 6.25 -1.74
N ILE A 258 -20.65 5.71 -1.60
CA ILE A 258 -19.87 5.70 -0.35
C ILE A 258 -18.74 6.71 -0.48
N HIS A 259 -18.56 7.57 0.53
CA HIS A 259 -17.44 8.50 0.57
C HIS A 259 -16.17 7.80 1.08
N ARG A 260 -14.99 8.15 0.53
CA ARG A 260 -13.69 7.66 1.05
C ARG A 260 -13.39 8.21 2.44
N ALA A 261 -13.67 9.50 2.64
CA ALA A 261 -13.69 10.15 3.93
C ALA A 261 -14.96 11.01 4.06
N THR A 262 -15.34 11.33 5.30
CA THR A 262 -16.34 12.37 5.57
C THR A 262 -15.75 13.39 6.53
N ASN A 263 -16.13 14.66 6.36
CA ASN A 263 -15.76 15.73 7.28
C ASN A 263 -16.76 15.86 8.44
N ARG A 264 -17.87 15.12 8.41
CA ARG A 264 -18.93 15.18 9.42
C ARG A 264 -18.40 14.83 10.81
N ALA A 265 -18.57 15.74 11.77
CA ALA A 265 -18.22 15.52 13.17
C ALA A 265 -16.74 15.16 13.40
N ILE A 266 -15.83 15.57 12.52
CA ILE A 266 -14.39 15.31 12.66
C ILE A 266 -13.82 15.95 13.95
N GLU A 267 -14.36 17.09 14.37
CA GLU A 267 -14.03 17.76 15.64
C GLU A 267 -14.36 16.91 16.87
N LYS A 268 -15.31 15.97 16.73
CA LYS A 268 -15.72 15.02 17.77
C LYS A 268 -15.01 13.68 17.68
N SER A 269 -14.08 13.51 16.74
CA SER A 269 -13.33 12.27 16.60
C SER A 269 -12.55 11.96 17.89
N PRO A 270 -12.54 10.70 18.39
CA PRO A 270 -11.79 10.33 19.60
C PRO A 270 -10.28 10.61 19.50
N LEU A 271 -9.74 10.72 18.28
CA LEU A 271 -8.34 11.01 18.04
C LEU A 271 -8.02 12.50 17.92
N ASN A 272 -9.04 13.37 17.80
CA ASN A 272 -8.85 14.81 17.65
C ASN A 272 -8.02 15.43 18.78
N PRO A 273 -8.20 15.10 20.08
CA PRO A 273 -7.38 15.67 21.15
C PRO A 273 -5.87 15.42 21.02
N TYR A 274 -5.45 14.38 20.31
CA TYR A 274 -4.03 14.06 20.09
C TYR A 274 -3.44 14.76 18.85
N GLY A 275 -4.31 15.34 18.02
CA GLY A 275 -3.98 16.07 16.81
C GLY A 275 -3.97 15.24 15.53
N TRP A 276 -4.11 15.98 14.43
CA TRP A 276 -4.05 15.51 13.06
C TRP A 276 -2.91 16.20 12.32
N TYR A 277 -2.10 15.43 11.60
CA TYR A 277 -1.34 16.00 10.50
C TYR A 277 -2.30 16.18 9.32
N ILE A 278 -2.47 17.42 8.86
CA ILE A 278 -3.24 17.75 7.66
C ILE A 278 -2.27 18.00 6.52
N TYR A 279 -2.52 17.39 5.36
CA TYR A 279 -1.70 17.53 4.16
C TYR A 279 -2.52 18.21 3.08
N GLY A 280 -1.95 19.20 2.39
CA GLY A 280 -2.71 19.99 1.44
C GLY A 280 -1.92 21.12 0.82
N ALA A 281 -2.65 22.10 0.30
CA ALA A 281 -2.12 23.32 -0.28
C ALA A 281 -3.17 24.44 -0.18
N LYS A 282 -2.74 25.68 -0.34
CA LYS A 282 -3.65 26.82 -0.49
C LYS A 282 -4.31 26.78 -1.86
N ASP A 283 -5.59 27.12 -1.89
CA ASP A 283 -6.32 27.40 -3.12
C ASP A 283 -6.05 28.82 -3.64
N THR A 284 -6.77 29.21 -4.69
CA THR A 284 -6.65 30.54 -5.32
C THR A 284 -7.11 31.69 -4.41
N GLU A 285 -7.92 31.41 -3.38
CA GLU A 285 -8.34 32.40 -2.37
C GLU A 285 -7.32 32.48 -1.21
N GLY A 286 -6.28 31.66 -1.23
CA GLY A 286 -5.27 31.59 -0.17
C GLY A 286 -5.70 30.76 1.05
N VAL A 287 -6.85 30.06 0.99
CA VAL A 287 -7.33 29.19 2.06
C VAL A 287 -6.66 27.83 1.95
N PHE A 288 -6.10 27.32 3.04
CA PHE A 288 -5.52 25.97 3.05
C PHE A 288 -6.63 24.93 2.92
N VAL A 289 -6.50 24.02 1.95
CA VAL A 289 -7.43 22.91 1.74
C VAL A 289 -6.72 21.61 2.10
N ALA A 290 -7.25 20.91 3.11
CA ALA A 290 -6.80 19.58 3.47
C ALA A 290 -7.21 18.58 2.38
N GLN A 291 -6.23 17.84 1.88
CA GLN A 291 -6.38 16.77 0.90
C GLN A 291 -6.13 15.39 1.53
N ALA A 292 -5.38 15.34 2.63
CA ALA A 292 -5.15 14.12 3.43
C ALA A 292 -5.09 14.45 4.93
N ILE A 293 -5.41 13.45 5.75
CA ILE A 293 -5.28 13.50 7.22
C ILE A 293 -4.52 12.29 7.76
N GLU A 294 -3.77 12.49 8.83
CA GLU A 294 -3.09 11.41 9.56
C GLU A 294 -3.19 11.66 11.07
N PRO A 295 -3.74 10.71 11.85
CA PRO A 295 -3.85 10.88 13.29
C PRO A 295 -2.48 10.74 13.95
N ARG A 296 -2.04 11.76 14.68
CA ARG A 296 -0.75 11.75 15.37
C ARG A 296 -0.63 10.58 16.34
N ALA A 297 -1.71 10.26 17.05
CA ALA A 297 -1.73 9.25 18.11
C ALA A 297 -1.13 7.89 17.69
N ILE A 298 -1.44 7.41 16.48
CA ILE A 298 -1.08 6.04 16.05
C ILE A 298 0.33 5.94 15.44
N MET A 299 0.96 7.08 15.14
CA MET A 299 2.27 7.12 14.51
C MET A 299 3.41 7.26 15.52
N ARG A 300 3.12 7.67 16.75
CA ARG A 300 4.14 7.84 17.80
C ARG A 300 4.78 6.50 18.17
N ILE A 301 6.04 6.53 18.60
CA ILE A 301 6.70 5.38 19.25
C ILE A 301 6.23 5.29 20.72
N GLU A 302 4.91 5.20 20.91
CA GLU A 302 4.25 5.03 22.19
C GLU A 302 2.98 4.18 21.97
N PRO A 303 3.03 2.85 22.21
CA PRO A 303 1.91 1.97 21.88
C PRO A 303 0.87 2.01 23.00
N ASP A 304 -0.40 1.81 22.68
CA ASP A 304 -1.45 1.72 23.70
C ASP A 304 -1.23 0.52 24.64
N ASP A 305 -0.63 -0.56 24.13
CA ASP A 305 -0.43 -1.81 24.84
C ASP A 305 0.88 -2.51 24.46
N VAL A 306 1.44 -3.30 25.38
CA VAL A 306 2.63 -4.13 25.13
C VAL A 306 2.37 -5.55 25.60
N ARG A 307 2.59 -6.52 24.71
CA ARG A 307 2.43 -7.96 25.02
C ARG A 307 3.79 -8.64 24.99
N PHE A 308 4.10 -9.33 26.09
CA PHE A 308 5.35 -10.05 26.25
C PHE A 308 5.18 -11.54 26.03
N GLY A 309 6.19 -12.16 25.43
CA GLY A 309 6.26 -13.59 25.24
C GLY A 309 5.56 -14.08 23.96
N LEU A 310 6.06 -15.21 23.44
CA LEU A 310 5.63 -15.75 22.15
C LEU A 310 4.15 -16.15 22.14
N LYS A 311 3.66 -16.78 23.21
CA LYS A 311 2.28 -17.28 23.29
C LYS A 311 1.27 -16.13 23.25
N GLN A 312 1.44 -15.14 24.12
CA GLN A 312 0.56 -13.96 24.21
C GLN A 312 0.58 -13.18 22.90
N SER A 313 1.76 -13.04 22.29
CA SER A 313 1.92 -12.36 21.00
C SER A 313 1.19 -13.09 19.87
N LEU A 314 1.30 -14.42 19.80
CA LEU A 314 0.58 -15.23 18.81
C LEU A 314 -0.93 -15.24 19.07
N ASP A 315 -1.36 -15.29 20.32
CA ASP A 315 -2.79 -15.20 20.66
C ASP A 315 -3.38 -13.87 20.19
N TYR A 316 -2.66 -12.75 20.38
CA TYR A 316 -3.09 -11.45 19.90
C TYR A 316 -3.28 -11.41 18.38
N ILE A 317 -2.29 -11.86 17.61
CA ILE A 317 -2.35 -11.93 16.14
C ILE A 317 -3.57 -12.72 15.67
N ASN A 318 -3.71 -13.95 16.19
CA ASN A 318 -4.71 -14.89 15.67
C ASN A 318 -6.14 -14.57 16.12
N LYS A 319 -6.34 -13.90 17.26
CA LYS A 319 -7.65 -13.78 17.91
C LYS A 319 -8.10 -12.35 18.15
N GLU A 320 -7.18 -11.40 18.36
CA GLU A 320 -7.53 -10.08 18.90
C GLU A 320 -7.43 -8.94 17.88
N VAL A 321 -6.50 -9.00 16.91
CA VAL A 321 -6.29 -7.90 15.93
C VAL A 321 -7.59 -7.48 15.23
N TRP A 322 -8.43 -8.45 14.85
CA TRP A 322 -9.68 -8.21 14.11
C TRP A 322 -10.94 -8.44 14.96
N LYS A 323 -10.79 -8.62 16.27
CA LYS A 323 -11.92 -8.89 17.18
C LYS A 323 -12.85 -7.69 17.27
N ASP A 324 -14.16 -7.95 17.30
CA ASP A 324 -15.20 -6.93 17.50
C ASP A 324 -15.10 -5.75 16.51
N THR A 325 -14.60 -5.98 15.28
CA THR A 325 -14.25 -4.91 14.33
C THR A 325 -15.36 -3.88 14.14
N GLU A 326 -16.63 -4.30 14.03
CA GLU A 326 -17.78 -3.39 13.92
C GLU A 326 -17.93 -2.45 15.14
N LYS A 327 -17.77 -2.97 16.36
CA LYS A 327 -17.89 -2.20 17.61
C LYS A 327 -16.74 -1.21 17.80
N GLN A 328 -15.64 -1.40 17.09
CA GLN A 328 -14.44 -0.56 17.18
C GLN A 328 -14.47 0.61 16.19
N LYS A 329 -15.57 0.86 15.48
CA LYS A 329 -15.69 1.97 14.53
C LYS A 329 -15.34 3.33 15.15
N GLY A 330 -14.61 4.16 14.42
CA GLY A 330 -14.13 5.47 14.88
C GLY A 330 -12.92 5.41 15.82
N THR A 331 -12.39 4.21 16.10
CA THR A 331 -11.27 4.02 17.04
C THR A 331 -10.04 3.42 16.36
N ALA A 332 -8.90 3.61 17.02
CA ALA A 332 -7.63 3.02 16.65
C ALA A 332 -6.97 2.37 17.87
N LYS A 333 -6.06 1.42 17.61
CA LYS A 333 -5.25 0.80 18.65
C LYS A 333 -3.86 0.45 18.11
N THR A 334 -2.84 0.71 18.91
CA THR A 334 -1.45 0.36 18.66
C THR A 334 -0.96 -0.63 19.71
N VAL A 335 -0.34 -1.74 19.28
CA VAL A 335 0.16 -2.79 20.19
C VAL A 335 1.56 -3.23 19.80
N LEU A 336 2.47 -3.22 20.77
CA LEU A 336 3.82 -3.75 20.62
C LEU A 336 3.88 -5.19 21.14
N LEU A 337 4.24 -6.13 20.28
CA LEU A 337 4.50 -7.53 20.61
C LEU A 337 6.00 -7.75 20.70
N SER A 338 6.50 -8.15 21.86
CA SER A 338 7.93 -8.41 22.07
C SER A 338 8.14 -9.74 22.78
N GLN A 339 9.06 -10.55 22.26
CA GLN A 339 9.44 -11.83 22.89
C GLN A 339 10.65 -11.75 23.77
N ASN A 340 11.56 -10.82 23.46
CA ASN A 340 12.87 -10.76 24.09
C ASN A 340 12.92 -9.71 25.21
N ALA A 341 11.90 -8.86 25.31
CA ALA A 341 11.73 -7.92 26.41
C ALA A 341 10.78 -8.50 27.45
N ASN A 342 11.03 -8.15 28.72
CA ASN A 342 10.15 -8.49 29.84
C ASN A 342 9.48 -7.24 30.46
N GLN A 343 9.87 -6.04 29.99
CA GLN A 343 9.36 -4.76 30.45
C GLN A 343 9.13 -3.81 29.28
N ARG A 344 8.22 -2.85 29.49
CA ARG A 344 7.81 -1.88 28.45
C ARG A 344 8.97 -1.03 27.97
N ASN A 345 9.78 -0.51 28.88
CA ASN A 345 10.91 0.36 28.54
C ASN A 345 11.96 -0.39 27.70
N ASP A 346 12.25 -1.65 28.03
CA ASP A 346 13.16 -2.49 27.25
C ASP A 346 12.65 -2.68 25.82
N ALA A 347 11.36 -2.99 25.66
CA ALA A 347 10.75 -3.17 24.34
C ALA A 347 10.76 -1.88 23.50
N LEU A 348 10.53 -0.72 24.12
CA LEU A 348 10.53 0.58 23.44
C LEU A 348 11.95 1.06 23.09
N SER A 349 12.94 0.78 23.95
CA SER A 349 14.34 1.16 23.72
C SER A 349 14.93 0.56 22.44
N GLN A 350 14.30 -0.50 21.92
CA GLN A 350 14.66 -1.12 20.65
C GLN A 350 14.26 -0.29 19.44
N TRP A 351 13.48 0.79 19.58
CA TRP A 351 13.02 1.62 18.47
C TRP A 351 13.65 3.02 18.57
N ARG A 352 14.63 3.28 17.72
CA ARG A 352 15.47 4.48 17.72
C ARG A 352 15.38 5.17 16.36
N GLU A 353 15.63 6.47 16.37
CA GLU A 353 15.73 7.27 15.14
C GLU A 353 16.65 6.62 14.09
N GLY A 354 16.19 6.56 12.85
CA GLY A 354 16.90 5.92 11.74
C GLY A 354 16.66 4.42 11.60
N ASP A 355 16.07 3.75 12.60
CA ASP A 355 15.71 2.34 12.49
C ASP A 355 14.70 2.12 11.38
N LYS A 356 14.91 1.06 10.60
CA LYS A 356 13.98 0.62 9.56
C LYS A 356 13.30 -0.68 9.95
N ALA A 357 12.07 -0.86 9.47
CA ALA A 357 11.30 -2.07 9.69
C ALA A 357 10.43 -2.38 8.47
N LEU A 358 10.12 -3.66 8.29
CA LEU A 358 9.24 -4.13 7.24
C LEU A 358 7.77 -3.86 7.64
N VAL A 359 6.94 -3.35 6.76
CA VAL A 359 5.50 -3.21 6.99
C VAL A 359 4.76 -4.30 6.24
N ILE A 360 3.82 -4.97 6.91
CA ILE A 360 2.87 -5.91 6.33
C ILE A 360 1.47 -5.32 6.49
N HIS A 361 0.90 -4.87 5.39
CA HIS A 361 -0.39 -4.20 5.36
C HIS A 361 -1.52 -5.17 5.04
N SER A 362 -2.65 -5.05 5.73
CA SER A 362 -3.91 -5.63 5.29
C SER A 362 -5.13 -4.80 5.70
N TYR A 363 -6.17 -4.83 4.88
CA TYR A 363 -7.46 -4.19 5.20
C TYR A 363 -8.64 -5.13 5.04
N GLY A 364 -9.77 -4.76 5.67
CA GLY A 364 -11.07 -5.43 5.55
C GLY A 364 -12.07 -4.73 4.63
N GLY A 365 -13.33 -5.13 4.75
CA GLY A 365 -14.44 -4.69 3.90
C GLY A 365 -15.21 -3.51 4.47
N ILE A 366 -16.10 -2.97 3.64
CA ILE A 366 -17.12 -1.99 4.03
C ILE A 366 -18.47 -2.71 4.13
N GLY A 367 -19.10 -2.63 5.30
CA GLY A 367 -20.46 -3.11 5.57
C GLY A 367 -21.41 -1.93 5.83
N GLY A 368 -22.56 -2.20 6.45
CA GLY A 368 -23.58 -1.19 6.76
C GLY A 368 -24.73 -1.21 5.76
N ASP A 369 -25.30 -0.05 5.46
CA ASP A 369 -26.47 0.13 4.60
C ASP A 369 -26.15 -0.22 3.13
N LYS A 370 -24.89 -0.03 2.72
CA LYS A 370 -24.39 -0.36 1.39
C LYS A 370 -23.15 -1.26 1.47
N PRO A 371 -23.31 -2.53 1.87
CA PRO A 371 -22.18 -3.41 2.06
C PRO A 371 -21.51 -3.74 0.72
N GLU A 372 -20.20 -3.94 0.75
CA GLU A 372 -19.48 -4.47 -0.40
C GLU A 372 -19.97 -5.88 -0.74
N PRO A 373 -20.00 -6.24 -2.04
CA PRO A 373 -20.28 -7.60 -2.44
C PRO A 373 -19.30 -8.57 -1.77
N SER A 374 -19.84 -9.54 -1.04
CA SER A 374 -19.08 -10.57 -0.34
C SER A 374 -19.50 -11.95 -0.84
N PRO A 375 -18.95 -12.41 -1.99
CA PRO A 375 -19.24 -13.74 -2.53
C PRO A 375 -19.01 -14.82 -1.48
N LEU A 376 -20.03 -15.65 -1.22
CA LEU A 376 -19.97 -16.70 -0.19
C LEU A 376 -19.62 -16.19 1.22
N GLY A 377 -19.87 -14.91 1.51
CA GLY A 377 -19.50 -14.28 2.77
C GLY A 377 -17.99 -14.08 2.96
N VAL A 378 -17.22 -14.10 1.86
CA VAL A 378 -15.78 -13.83 1.87
C VAL A 378 -15.51 -12.35 1.68
N VAL A 379 -14.78 -11.76 2.61
CA VAL A 379 -14.23 -10.40 2.55
C VAL A 379 -12.74 -10.55 2.24
N THR A 380 -12.38 -10.38 0.97
CA THR A 380 -11.02 -10.63 0.50
C THR A 380 -10.02 -9.67 1.15
N GLY A 381 -10.29 -8.37 1.19
CA GLY A 381 -9.31 -7.39 1.66
C GLY A 381 -8.16 -7.18 0.66
N HIS A 382 -7.02 -6.71 1.15
CA HIS A 382 -5.79 -6.50 0.37
C HIS A 382 -4.54 -6.82 1.20
N PHE A 383 -3.43 -7.10 0.51
CA PHE A 383 -2.13 -7.37 1.10
C PHE A 383 -1.04 -6.62 0.35
N SER A 384 -0.16 -5.93 1.08
CA SER A 384 1.05 -5.35 0.51
C SER A 384 2.18 -5.27 1.55
N TYR A 385 3.40 -5.07 1.06
CA TYR A 385 4.53 -4.72 1.90
C TYR A 385 4.79 -3.22 1.87
N GLY A 386 5.56 -2.74 2.83
CA GLY A 386 6.10 -1.39 2.88
C GLY A 386 7.33 -1.33 3.78
N ILE A 387 7.86 -0.14 4.00
CA ILE A 387 8.97 0.13 4.90
C ILE A 387 8.53 1.23 5.87
N ALA A 388 8.75 1.01 7.16
CA ALA A 388 8.63 2.02 8.19
C ALA A 388 10.04 2.48 8.57
N THR A 389 10.23 3.79 8.71
CA THR A 389 11.43 4.37 9.30
C THR A 389 11.03 5.13 10.57
N VAL A 390 11.77 4.95 11.66
CA VAL A 390 11.60 5.77 12.85
C VAL A 390 12.27 7.11 12.59
N VAL A 391 11.49 8.19 12.60
CA VAL A 391 11.95 9.55 12.33
C VAL A 391 11.58 10.47 13.49
N ARG A 392 12.27 11.60 13.58
CA ARG A 392 11.92 12.68 14.50
C ARG A 392 10.93 13.64 13.86
N ASP A 393 9.81 13.87 14.52
CA ASP A 393 8.79 14.79 14.06
C ASP A 393 9.25 16.25 14.19
N LYS A 394 9.04 17.05 13.13
CA LYS A 394 9.53 18.44 13.08
C LYS A 394 8.77 19.39 14.01
N PHE A 395 7.50 19.11 14.30
CA PHE A 395 6.66 19.97 15.13
C PHE A 395 6.86 19.67 16.62
N THR A 396 6.89 18.39 16.99
CA THR A 396 6.85 17.91 18.38
C THR A 396 8.20 17.44 18.92
N ASP A 397 9.18 17.19 18.05
CA ASP A 397 10.47 16.57 18.38
C ASP A 397 10.37 15.10 18.86
N GLU A 398 9.17 14.50 18.80
CA GLU A 398 8.93 13.12 19.20
C GLU A 398 9.35 12.12 18.11
N LEU A 399 9.68 10.90 18.53
CA LEU A 399 9.87 9.80 17.58
C LEU A 399 8.51 9.28 17.08
N ARG A 400 8.44 9.04 15.77
CA ARG A 400 7.28 8.47 15.11
C ARG A 400 7.68 7.58 13.93
N PHE A 401 6.75 6.77 13.46
CA PHE A 401 6.89 6.08 12.19
C PHE A 401 6.60 7.02 11.01
N ASP A 402 7.49 6.98 10.02
CA ASP A 402 7.25 7.37 8.63
C ASP A 402 7.09 6.10 7.81
N ILE A 403 5.88 5.86 7.30
CA ILE A 403 5.51 4.63 6.61
C ILE A 403 5.36 4.90 5.11
N GLU A 404 6.05 4.07 4.33
CA GLU A 404 5.98 4.07 2.86
C GLU A 404 5.60 2.68 2.37
N TYR A 405 4.42 2.58 1.75
CA TYR A 405 3.96 1.32 1.16
C TYR A 405 4.66 1.05 -0.18
N ARG A 406 4.69 -0.22 -0.56
CA ARG A 406 4.97 -0.69 -1.92
C ARG A 406 3.74 -1.44 -2.42
N GLN A 407 2.79 -0.66 -2.93
CA GLN A 407 1.48 -1.15 -3.31
C GLN A 407 1.56 -1.97 -4.59
N VAL A 408 1.49 -3.29 -4.45
CA VAL A 408 1.30 -4.25 -5.55
C VAL A 408 -0.20 -4.32 -5.77
N TYR A 409 -0.73 -3.32 -6.46
CA TYR A 409 -2.17 -3.09 -6.56
C TYR A 409 -2.60 -3.22 -8.02
N ALA A 410 -3.59 -4.09 -8.28
CA ALA A 410 -4.12 -4.30 -9.63
C ALA A 410 -4.87 -3.06 -10.14
N HIS A 411 -5.13 -3.02 -11.44
CA HIS A 411 -5.97 -1.98 -12.02
C HIS A 411 -7.35 -2.03 -11.39
N ASN A 412 -7.85 -0.85 -11.01
CA ASN A 412 -8.99 -0.69 -10.11
C ASN A 412 -9.80 0.55 -10.49
N PRO A 413 -11.07 0.65 -10.09
CA PRO A 413 -11.90 1.79 -10.46
C PRO A 413 -11.47 3.09 -9.77
N ASP A 414 -10.72 3.02 -8.66
CA ASP A 414 -10.35 4.18 -7.83
C ASP A 414 -9.13 4.95 -8.35
N GLY A 415 -8.41 4.41 -9.32
CA GLY A 415 -7.16 5.01 -9.82
C GLY A 415 -6.03 4.96 -8.80
N ILE A 416 -6.02 3.96 -7.91
CA ILE A 416 -4.86 3.65 -7.07
C ILE A 416 -3.76 3.08 -7.96
N VAL A 417 -2.60 3.72 -7.96
CA VAL A 417 -1.48 3.37 -8.84
C VAL A 417 -0.47 2.52 -8.09
N ALA A 418 -0.10 1.36 -8.64
CA ALA A 418 0.93 0.51 -8.05
C ALA A 418 2.29 1.24 -7.94
N GLY A 419 2.95 1.10 -6.80
CA GLY A 419 4.25 1.74 -6.56
C GLY A 419 4.51 2.13 -5.12
N ALA A 420 5.52 2.96 -4.93
CA ALA A 420 5.82 3.59 -3.65
C ALA A 420 4.77 4.68 -3.33
N ILE A 421 4.14 4.61 -2.17
CA ILE A 421 3.10 5.55 -1.72
C ILE A 421 3.27 5.84 -0.24
N LYS A 422 3.25 7.12 0.16
CA LYS A 422 3.25 7.49 1.59
C LYS A 422 1.97 7.07 2.31
N TRP A 423 2.07 6.85 3.61
CA TRP A 423 0.90 6.54 4.44
C TRP A 423 -0.21 7.57 4.29
N SER A 424 0.13 8.86 4.37
CA SER A 424 -0.82 9.97 4.20
C SER A 424 -1.56 9.94 2.87
N SER A 425 -1.01 9.33 1.82
CA SER A 425 -1.66 9.19 0.52
C SER A 425 -2.46 7.91 0.36
N TYR A 426 -1.93 6.77 0.79
CA TYR A 426 -2.63 5.50 0.62
C TYR A 426 -3.75 5.31 1.65
N MET A 427 -3.51 5.78 2.87
CA MET A 427 -4.48 5.74 3.96
C MET A 427 -5.20 7.08 4.10
N GLY A 428 -4.44 8.16 4.27
CA GLY A 428 -4.96 9.45 4.73
C GLY A 428 -5.66 10.32 3.68
N ASP A 429 -5.51 10.04 2.39
CA ASP A 429 -6.10 10.83 1.30
C ASP A 429 -7.62 10.84 1.41
N LEU A 430 -8.21 12.03 1.46
CA LEU A 430 -9.64 12.18 1.72
C LEU A 430 -10.48 11.61 0.58
N GLN A 431 -9.99 11.67 -0.67
CA GLN A 431 -10.75 11.28 -1.86
C GLN A 431 -10.46 9.85 -2.32
N ARG A 432 -9.25 9.33 -2.09
CA ARG A 432 -8.80 8.01 -2.59
C ARG A 432 -8.27 7.08 -1.49
N GLY A 433 -8.00 7.59 -0.30
CA GLY A 433 -7.44 6.83 0.81
C GLY A 433 -8.44 5.92 1.51
N TRP A 434 -7.94 4.95 2.26
CA TRP A 434 -8.74 3.91 2.93
C TRP A 434 -9.10 4.19 4.39
N LEU A 435 -8.49 5.20 5.01
CA LEU A 435 -8.60 5.46 6.45
C LEU A 435 -10.05 5.65 6.92
N GLY A 436 -10.85 6.37 6.14
CA GLY A 436 -12.20 6.79 6.52
C GLY A 436 -13.28 5.71 6.36
N ASN A 437 -13.06 4.73 5.49
CA ASN A 437 -14.12 3.78 5.15
C ASN A 437 -13.76 2.31 5.25
N ARG A 438 -12.50 1.94 5.48
CA ARG A 438 -12.09 0.56 5.75
C ARG A 438 -11.44 0.37 7.13
N PRO A 439 -11.56 -0.83 7.72
CA PRO A 439 -10.69 -1.23 8.80
C PRO A 439 -9.34 -1.72 8.26
N VAL A 440 -8.23 -1.29 8.87
CA VAL A 440 -6.86 -1.66 8.46
C VAL A 440 -6.03 -2.18 9.63
N ALA A 441 -5.13 -3.12 9.35
CA ALA A 441 -4.05 -3.54 10.23
C ALA A 441 -2.71 -3.43 9.49
N ASP A 442 -1.84 -2.54 9.96
CA ASP A 442 -0.43 -2.49 9.55
C ASP A 442 0.42 -3.18 10.63
N VAL A 443 1.24 -4.15 10.24
CA VAL A 443 2.21 -4.80 11.13
C VAL A 443 3.61 -4.38 10.75
N ILE A 444 4.27 -3.63 11.63
CA ILE A 444 5.65 -3.18 11.48
C ILE A 444 6.56 -4.19 12.17
N VAL A 445 7.38 -4.87 11.38
CA VAL A 445 8.22 -6.00 11.76
C VAL A 445 9.67 -5.53 11.86
N LYS A 446 10.20 -5.48 13.08
CA LYS A 446 11.63 -5.25 13.32
C LYS A 446 12.32 -6.56 13.64
N LEU A 447 13.22 -6.97 12.74
CA LEU A 447 14.10 -8.12 12.90
C LEU A 447 15.48 -7.73 12.36
N ASP A 448 16.48 -7.73 13.24
CA ASP A 448 17.87 -7.38 12.95
C ASP A 448 18.40 -7.98 11.64
N ALA A 449 18.06 -9.25 11.37
CA ALA A 449 18.45 -9.99 10.19
C ALA A 449 17.98 -9.39 8.86
N ILE A 450 16.93 -8.58 8.88
CA ILE A 450 16.40 -7.83 7.72
C ILE A 450 16.66 -6.33 7.86
N SER A 451 16.43 -5.77 9.05
CA SER A 451 16.40 -4.31 9.26
C SER A 451 17.77 -3.66 9.27
N GLU A 452 18.85 -4.43 9.40
CA GLU A 452 20.21 -3.92 9.47
C GLU A 452 21.06 -4.39 8.28
N ASP A 453 21.91 -3.48 7.80
CA ASP A 453 22.85 -3.76 6.72
C ASP A 453 24.01 -4.64 7.22
N TYR A 454 24.50 -5.52 6.36
CA TYR A 454 25.69 -6.35 6.58
C TYR A 454 26.90 -5.66 5.95
N ASP A 455 28.04 -5.67 6.64
CA ASP A 455 29.33 -5.18 6.12
C ASP A 455 30.41 -6.26 6.26
N PHE A 456 30.79 -6.90 5.15
CA PHE A 456 31.81 -7.95 5.11
C PHE A 456 33.13 -7.39 4.57
N ASP A 457 33.85 -6.61 5.41
CA ASP A 457 35.08 -5.88 5.06
C ASP A 457 34.90 -4.97 3.83
N GLY A 458 33.91 -4.08 3.89
CA GLY A 458 33.57 -3.10 2.86
C GLY A 458 32.56 -3.59 1.82
N ILE A 459 32.24 -4.89 1.81
CA ILE A 459 31.17 -5.43 0.97
C ILE A 459 29.84 -5.30 1.71
N LYS A 460 29.07 -4.25 1.38
CA LYS A 460 27.80 -3.93 2.02
C LYS A 460 26.62 -4.64 1.35
N LEU A 461 25.77 -5.30 2.13
CA LEU A 461 24.51 -5.90 1.68
C LEU A 461 23.36 -5.39 2.55
N SER A 462 22.33 -4.82 1.93
CA SER A 462 21.13 -4.32 2.62
C SER A 462 19.90 -5.13 2.22
N PRO A 463 19.32 -5.94 3.13
CA PRO A 463 18.12 -6.71 2.82
C PRO A 463 16.92 -5.84 2.48
N ILE A 464 16.71 -4.75 3.22
CA ILE A 464 15.63 -3.79 2.94
C ILE A 464 15.83 -3.12 1.58
N ALA A 465 17.06 -2.72 1.23
CA ALA A 465 17.30 -2.07 -0.07
C ALA A 465 17.05 -3.03 -1.24
N GLU A 466 17.54 -4.27 -1.16
CA GLU A 466 17.28 -5.27 -2.19
C GLU A 466 15.79 -5.61 -2.28
N PHE A 467 15.10 -5.75 -1.13
CA PHE A 467 13.68 -6.04 -1.13
C PHE A 467 12.87 -4.90 -1.75
N THR A 468 13.21 -3.66 -1.41
CA THR A 468 12.62 -2.45 -1.99
C THR A 468 12.82 -2.44 -3.51
N LYS A 469 14.02 -2.78 -3.99
CA LYS A 469 14.31 -2.90 -5.44
C LYS A 469 13.42 -3.95 -6.12
N GLN A 470 13.24 -5.13 -5.51
CA GLN A 470 12.37 -6.17 -6.07
C GLN A 470 10.90 -5.72 -6.14
N LEU A 471 10.42 -5.04 -5.10
CA LEU A 471 9.07 -4.47 -5.07
C LEU A 471 8.89 -3.33 -6.08
N ASP A 472 9.89 -2.48 -6.26
CA ASP A 472 9.87 -1.40 -7.26
C ASP A 472 9.81 -1.95 -8.69
N ILE A 473 10.51 -3.05 -8.98
CA ILE A 473 10.42 -3.74 -10.27
C ILE A 473 9.01 -4.29 -10.46
N MET A 474 8.50 -4.98 -9.46
CA MET A 474 7.18 -5.62 -9.52
C MET A 474 6.05 -4.61 -9.69
N THR A 475 6.05 -3.56 -8.87
CA THR A 475 5.00 -2.53 -8.90
C THR A 475 5.01 -1.73 -10.21
N ALA A 476 6.19 -1.42 -10.76
CA ALA A 476 6.27 -0.73 -12.04
C ALA A 476 5.75 -1.58 -13.21
N ARG A 477 6.02 -2.89 -13.20
CA ARG A 477 5.43 -3.83 -14.17
C ARG A 477 3.92 -3.99 -13.98
N TYR A 478 3.43 -3.99 -12.72
CA TYR A 478 2.00 -4.01 -12.41
C TYR A 478 1.25 -2.81 -13.03
N ARG A 479 1.83 -1.61 -13.02
CA ARG A 479 1.23 -0.39 -13.61
C ARG A 479 0.89 -0.53 -15.09
N ILE A 480 1.57 -1.41 -15.81
CA ILE A 480 1.43 -1.57 -17.26
C ILE A 480 1.00 -2.98 -17.66
N GLY A 481 0.59 -3.82 -16.70
CA GLY A 481 0.26 -5.22 -16.95
C GLY A 481 1.42 -6.01 -17.56
N ASP A 482 2.67 -5.62 -17.27
CA ASP A 482 3.87 -6.18 -17.90
C ASP A 482 3.86 -6.10 -19.44
N GLY A 483 3.25 -5.05 -19.99
CA GLY A 483 3.13 -4.80 -21.43
C GLY A 483 1.73 -5.07 -22.00
N THR A 484 0.86 -5.76 -21.27
CA THR A 484 -0.52 -6.06 -21.74
C THR A 484 -1.50 -4.91 -21.49
N GLY A 485 -1.12 -3.91 -20.67
CA GLY A 485 -2.01 -2.84 -20.20
C GLY A 485 -2.91 -3.22 -19.01
N ALA A 486 -2.88 -4.48 -18.54
CA ALA A 486 -3.68 -4.91 -17.40
C ALA A 486 -2.94 -5.90 -16.49
N ALA A 487 -2.81 -5.51 -15.22
CA ALA A 487 -2.64 -6.40 -14.09
C ALA A 487 -3.99 -6.59 -13.40
N LEU A 488 -4.44 -7.84 -13.27
CA LEU A 488 -5.78 -8.22 -12.77
C LEU A 488 -5.67 -9.25 -11.65
N VAL A 489 -6.55 -9.12 -10.65
CA VAL A 489 -6.72 -10.13 -9.61
C VAL A 489 -7.73 -11.17 -10.08
N THR A 490 -7.34 -12.44 -10.03
CA THR A 490 -8.20 -13.57 -10.35
C THR A 490 -8.15 -14.61 -9.22
N PRO A 491 -9.03 -15.62 -9.22
CA PRO A 491 -8.90 -16.74 -8.29
C PRO A 491 -7.56 -17.52 -8.39
N SER A 492 -6.71 -17.27 -9.38
CA SER A 492 -5.39 -17.88 -9.52
C SER A 492 -4.23 -16.87 -9.49
N THR A 493 -4.52 -15.56 -9.36
CA THR A 493 -3.53 -14.47 -9.37
C THR A 493 -3.86 -13.46 -8.27
N SER A 494 -2.98 -13.30 -7.28
CA SER A 494 -3.24 -12.47 -6.10
C SER A 494 -2.01 -11.64 -5.71
N CYS A 495 -2.27 -10.39 -5.30
CA CYS A 495 -1.28 -9.47 -4.74
C CYS A 495 -0.48 -10.09 -3.57
N VAL A 496 -1.09 -11.03 -2.83
CA VAL A 496 -0.45 -11.79 -1.75
C VAL A 496 0.70 -12.64 -2.29
N GLN A 497 0.47 -13.37 -3.39
CA GLN A 497 1.45 -14.31 -3.94
C GLN A 497 2.67 -13.55 -4.48
N ASP A 498 2.42 -12.53 -5.30
CA ASP A 498 3.47 -11.73 -5.93
C ASP A 498 4.29 -10.97 -4.86
N SER A 499 3.62 -10.36 -3.87
CA SER A 499 4.29 -9.68 -2.75
C SER A 499 5.20 -10.61 -1.94
N ASN A 500 4.71 -11.81 -1.58
CA ASN A 500 5.50 -12.78 -0.83
C ASN A 500 6.62 -13.42 -1.66
N GLN A 501 6.42 -13.56 -2.97
CA GLN A 501 7.46 -14.02 -3.88
C GLN A 501 8.64 -13.04 -3.90
N ALA A 502 8.38 -11.72 -3.93
CA ALA A 502 9.46 -10.72 -3.87
C ALA A 502 10.32 -10.84 -2.59
N LEU A 503 9.69 -11.12 -1.44
CA LEU A 503 10.40 -11.29 -0.17
C LEU A 503 11.29 -12.54 -0.21
N TYR A 504 10.73 -13.66 -0.68
CA TYR A 504 11.48 -14.91 -0.80
C TYR A 504 12.66 -14.79 -1.77
N VAL A 505 12.44 -14.23 -2.97
CA VAL A 505 13.49 -14.01 -3.97
C VAL A 505 14.61 -13.13 -3.42
N THR A 506 14.28 -12.09 -2.65
CA THR A 506 15.26 -11.22 -2.02
C THR A 506 16.19 -12.00 -1.09
N ILE A 507 15.63 -12.81 -0.18
CA ILE A 507 16.42 -13.59 0.77
C ILE A 507 17.34 -14.57 0.03
N LYS A 508 16.83 -15.25 -1.01
CA LYS A 508 17.63 -16.20 -1.80
C LYS A 508 18.75 -15.52 -2.59
N LYS A 509 18.50 -14.34 -3.16
CA LYS A 509 19.53 -13.58 -3.87
C LYS A 509 20.65 -13.13 -2.94
N ILE A 510 20.32 -12.71 -1.71
CA ILE A 510 21.32 -12.35 -0.69
C ILE A 510 22.09 -13.59 -0.26
N GLU A 511 21.41 -14.72 -0.04
CA GLU A 511 22.04 -16.00 0.27
C GLU A 511 23.03 -16.43 -0.81
N GLU A 512 22.63 -16.38 -2.08
CA GLU A 512 23.46 -16.70 -3.24
C GLU A 512 24.66 -15.74 -3.36
N THR A 513 24.45 -14.43 -3.17
CA THR A 513 25.53 -13.42 -3.20
C THR A 513 26.58 -13.73 -2.15
N VAL A 514 26.16 -14.09 -0.93
CA VAL A 514 27.09 -14.45 0.15
C VAL A 514 27.81 -15.75 -0.17
N GLN A 515 27.11 -16.79 -0.64
CA GLN A 515 27.69 -18.11 -0.93
C GLN A 515 28.68 -18.09 -2.09
N THR A 516 28.41 -17.27 -3.12
CA THR A 516 29.22 -17.22 -4.35
C THR A 516 30.36 -16.21 -4.30
N ASN A 517 30.38 -15.30 -3.32
CA ASN A 517 31.44 -14.29 -3.19
C ASN A 517 32.62 -14.80 -2.33
N PRO A 518 33.81 -15.06 -2.92
CA PRO A 518 34.94 -15.64 -2.18
C PRO A 518 35.44 -14.76 -1.03
N ARG A 519 35.34 -13.42 -1.16
CA ARG A 519 35.77 -12.49 -0.12
C ARG A 519 34.89 -12.57 1.12
N ILE A 520 33.57 -12.73 0.93
CA ILE A 520 32.63 -12.93 2.04
C ILE A 520 32.86 -14.30 2.69
N GLN A 521 33.10 -15.34 1.91
CA GLN A 521 33.42 -16.68 2.45
C GLN A 521 34.71 -16.67 3.28
N GLU A 522 35.75 -15.98 2.81
CA GLU A 522 36.98 -15.81 3.58
C GLU A 522 36.75 -15.00 4.86
N TRP A 523 35.91 -13.96 4.80
CA TRP A 523 35.48 -13.24 6.00
C TRP A 523 34.81 -14.15 7.02
N PHE A 524 33.94 -15.07 6.58
CA PHE A 524 33.23 -16.02 7.45
C PHE A 524 34.18 -17.01 8.14
N ARG A 525 35.29 -17.37 7.47
CA ARG A 525 36.35 -18.23 8.02
C ARG A 525 37.19 -17.49 9.06
N ARG A 526 37.58 -16.25 8.79
CA ARG A 526 38.35 -15.40 9.72
C ARG A 526 37.53 -14.93 10.93
N ASN A 527 36.21 -14.83 10.78
CA ASN A 527 35.30 -14.29 11.81
C ASN A 527 34.24 -15.32 12.24
N PRO A 528 34.61 -16.48 12.80
CA PRO A 528 33.68 -17.59 13.02
C PRO A 528 32.55 -17.28 14.03
N ASN A 529 32.80 -16.43 15.02
CA ASN A 529 31.88 -16.08 16.11
C ASN A 529 31.34 -14.64 16.01
N ASN A 530 31.55 -13.95 14.89
CA ASN A 530 31.13 -12.56 14.75
C ASN A 530 29.58 -12.46 14.73
N PRO A 531 28.97 -11.51 15.47
CA PRO A 531 27.51 -11.34 15.53
C PRO A 531 26.84 -11.23 14.16
N GLN A 532 27.49 -10.61 13.18
CA GLN A 532 26.94 -10.45 11.84
C GLN A 532 26.80 -11.78 11.09
N LYS A 533 27.70 -12.75 11.34
CA LYS A 533 27.58 -14.11 10.81
C LYS A 533 26.36 -14.83 11.40
N LEU A 534 26.17 -14.71 12.72
CA LEU A 534 25.01 -15.29 13.41
C LEU A 534 23.69 -14.65 12.91
N ARG A 535 23.69 -13.33 12.73
CA ARG A 535 22.57 -12.59 12.16
C ARG A 535 22.25 -13.05 10.73
N PHE A 536 23.27 -13.27 9.91
CA PHE A 536 23.09 -13.81 8.56
C PHE A 536 22.51 -15.24 8.59
N GLN A 537 22.94 -16.09 9.52
CA GLN A 537 22.34 -17.42 9.70
C GLN A 537 20.87 -17.34 10.08
N LYS A 538 20.46 -16.36 10.91
CA LYS A 538 19.03 -16.08 11.18
C LYS A 538 18.27 -15.69 9.90
N LEU A 539 18.86 -14.88 9.01
CA LEU A 539 18.25 -14.53 7.72
C LEU A 539 18.00 -15.77 6.85
N VAL A 540 18.98 -16.67 6.79
CA VAL A 540 18.84 -17.95 6.07
C VAL A 540 17.77 -18.84 6.71
N GLN A 541 17.71 -18.91 8.04
CA GLN A 541 16.67 -19.65 8.76
C GLN A 541 15.27 -19.09 8.47
N LEU A 542 15.11 -17.77 8.50
CA LEU A 542 13.87 -17.09 8.12
C LEU A 542 13.46 -17.46 6.69
N GLY A 543 14.40 -17.42 5.74
CA GLY A 543 14.16 -17.84 4.36
C GLY A 543 13.59 -19.25 4.25
N ARG A 544 14.16 -20.21 4.99
CA ARG A 544 13.66 -21.59 5.06
C ARG A 544 12.28 -21.70 5.71
N SER A 545 12.00 -20.88 6.74
CA SER A 545 10.67 -20.83 7.37
C SER A 545 9.60 -20.29 6.43
N LEU A 546 9.91 -19.24 5.67
CA LEU A 546 9.02 -18.68 4.65
C LEU A 546 8.79 -19.68 3.51
N GLU A 547 9.84 -20.34 3.03
CA GLU A 547 9.78 -21.36 1.96
C GLU A 547 8.80 -22.50 2.31
N LYS A 548 8.85 -23.01 3.55
CA LYS A 548 7.95 -24.06 4.03
C LYS A 548 6.47 -23.63 4.04
N GLN A 549 6.19 -22.34 4.24
CA GLN A 549 4.82 -21.83 4.33
C GLN A 549 4.26 -21.42 2.97
N LEU A 550 5.11 -20.85 2.13
CA LEU A 550 4.73 -20.43 0.77
C LEU A 550 4.64 -21.60 -0.22
N ALA A 551 5.10 -22.81 0.14
CA ALA A 551 5.00 -24.02 -0.68
C ALA A 551 4.06 -25.07 -0.04
N PRO A 552 2.77 -25.16 -0.43
CA PRO A 552 1.82 -26.05 0.25
C PRO A 552 2.09 -27.55 0.07
N LEU A 553 2.90 -27.97 -0.91
CA LEU A 553 3.19 -29.39 -1.24
C LEU A 553 4.62 -29.65 -1.75
N GLY A 554 5.62 -28.83 -1.40
CA GLY A 554 7.01 -29.10 -1.79
C GLY A 554 7.33 -28.94 -3.30
N ILE A 555 6.37 -28.47 -4.09
CA ILE A 555 6.65 -27.89 -5.41
C ILE A 555 6.89 -26.41 -5.16
N ILE A 556 8.12 -26.05 -4.78
CA ILE A 556 8.65 -24.76 -5.26
C ILE A 556 8.42 -24.86 -6.75
N ARG A 557 7.46 -24.09 -7.25
CA ARG A 557 7.13 -24.03 -8.65
C ARG A 557 8.49 -23.93 -9.37
N SER A 558 8.87 -24.92 -10.18
CA SER A 558 10.21 -24.98 -10.81
C SER A 558 10.43 -23.76 -11.71
N ASP A 559 9.33 -23.10 -12.05
CA ASP A 559 9.25 -21.81 -12.67
C ASP A 559 9.50 -20.63 -11.71
N TRP A 560 9.52 -20.71 -10.37
CA TRP A 560 9.89 -19.57 -9.51
C TRP A 560 11.37 -19.18 -9.57
N LYS A 561 12.25 -20.15 -9.86
CA LYS A 561 13.68 -19.89 -10.13
C LYS A 561 13.92 -19.45 -11.60
N LYS A 562 12.96 -19.70 -12.51
CA LYS A 562 13.05 -19.43 -13.97
C LYS A 562 12.10 -18.31 -14.50
N ASN A 563 11.04 -17.97 -13.78
CA ASN A 563 9.97 -17.00 -14.08
C ASN A 563 10.11 -15.73 -13.22
N THR A 564 11.33 -15.35 -12.81
CA THR A 564 11.59 -13.95 -12.44
C THR A 564 11.16 -12.99 -13.57
N GLY A 565 11.04 -13.51 -14.80
CA GLY A 565 10.46 -12.84 -15.96
C GLY A 565 8.93 -12.81 -16.08
N ASN A 566 8.10 -13.53 -15.30
CA ASN A 566 6.63 -13.60 -15.53
C ASN A 566 5.81 -13.40 -14.23
N LEU A 567 5.17 -12.23 -14.09
CA LEU A 567 4.30 -11.89 -12.94
C LEU A 567 3.00 -12.72 -12.94
N ALA A 568 2.47 -13.08 -11.76
CA ALA A 568 1.23 -13.86 -11.70
C ALA A 568 0.03 -13.02 -12.17
N GLY A 569 -0.09 -11.78 -11.70
CA GLY A 569 -1.18 -10.85 -12.03
C GLY A 569 -1.32 -10.44 -13.50
N THR A 570 -0.39 -10.84 -14.38
CA THR A 570 -0.36 -10.44 -15.81
C THR A 570 -0.53 -11.63 -16.77
N ARG A 571 -0.83 -12.83 -16.24
CA ARG A 571 -1.03 -14.04 -17.06
C ARG A 571 -2.45 -14.11 -17.63
N THR A 572 -2.58 -14.69 -18.82
CA THR A 572 -3.86 -15.14 -19.35
C THR A 572 -4.42 -16.28 -18.48
N PRO A 573 -5.75 -16.32 -18.21
CA PRO A 573 -6.33 -17.36 -17.37
C PRO A 573 -6.18 -18.76 -18.00
N ASP A 574 -5.80 -19.75 -17.18
CA ASP A 574 -5.86 -21.17 -17.58
C ASP A 574 -7.33 -21.63 -17.74
N GLY A 575 -7.55 -22.70 -18.50
CA GLY A 575 -8.88 -23.31 -18.65
C GLY A 575 -9.56 -23.63 -17.31
N LEU A 576 -10.90 -23.58 -17.29
CA LEU A 576 -11.77 -23.65 -16.10
C LEU A 576 -11.41 -24.75 -15.09
N MET A 577 -11.11 -25.97 -15.57
CA MET A 577 -10.72 -27.11 -14.71
C MET A 577 -9.33 -26.93 -14.08
N ALA A 578 -8.35 -26.40 -14.83
CA ALA A 578 -7.02 -26.13 -14.31
C ALA A 578 -7.04 -24.99 -13.28
N THR A 579 -7.88 -23.98 -13.49
CA THR A 579 -8.11 -22.89 -12.55
C THR A 579 -8.72 -23.40 -11.24
N LEU A 580 -9.74 -24.26 -11.27
CA LEU A 580 -10.35 -24.82 -10.05
C LEU A 580 -9.38 -25.68 -9.22
N LEU A 581 -8.59 -26.55 -9.87
CA LEU A 581 -7.55 -27.36 -9.21
C LEU A 581 -6.42 -26.52 -8.60
N LYS A 582 -6.00 -25.43 -9.28
CA LYS A 582 -5.01 -24.48 -8.77
C LYS A 582 -5.56 -23.62 -7.62
N SER A 583 -6.81 -23.17 -7.69
CA SER A 583 -7.46 -22.40 -6.62
C SER A 583 -7.58 -23.22 -5.31
N ALA A 584 -7.86 -24.53 -5.42
CA ALA A 584 -7.95 -25.43 -4.27
C ALA A 584 -6.58 -25.74 -3.61
N THR A 585 -5.47 -25.54 -4.32
CA THR A 585 -4.10 -25.75 -3.80
C THR A 585 -3.43 -24.45 -3.34
N THR A 586 -3.97 -23.28 -3.72
CA THR A 586 -3.41 -21.94 -3.43
C THR A 586 -4.22 -21.11 -2.43
N TRP A 587 -5.38 -21.60 -1.96
CA TRP A 587 -6.23 -20.84 -1.03
C TRP A 587 -5.51 -20.32 0.24
N ARG A 588 -4.50 -21.05 0.74
CA ARG A 588 -3.67 -20.60 1.88
C ARG A 588 -2.84 -19.34 1.56
N THR A 589 -2.49 -19.13 0.30
CA THR A 589 -1.69 -17.99 -0.20
C THR A 589 -2.53 -16.93 -0.91
N MET A 590 -3.86 -17.06 -0.89
CA MET A 590 -4.76 -16.12 -1.58
C MET A 590 -5.47 -15.14 -0.66
N LEU A 591 -5.77 -15.52 0.59
CA LEU A 591 -6.50 -14.68 1.54
C LEU A 591 -5.52 -13.70 2.25
N PRO A 592 -5.65 -12.39 2.02
CA PRO A 592 -4.80 -11.36 2.63
C PRO A 592 -4.60 -11.48 4.13
N ARG A 593 -5.70 -11.62 4.90
CA ARG A 593 -5.61 -11.74 6.36
C ARG A 593 -4.82 -12.96 6.79
N ARG A 594 -5.11 -14.11 6.19
CA ARG A 594 -4.41 -15.36 6.50
C ARG A 594 -2.91 -15.23 6.24
N ALA A 595 -2.54 -14.64 5.10
CA ALA A 595 -1.14 -14.42 4.76
C ALA A 595 -0.47 -13.45 5.73
N GLN A 596 -1.13 -12.35 6.10
CA GLN A 596 -0.60 -11.43 7.12
C GLN A 596 -0.37 -12.16 8.44
N ASP A 597 -1.36 -12.92 8.95
CA ASP A 597 -1.28 -13.63 10.23
C ASP A 597 -0.16 -14.69 10.21
N GLU A 598 -0.05 -15.49 9.14
CA GLU A 598 0.97 -16.53 8.98
C GLU A 598 2.38 -15.94 8.86
N ILE A 599 2.59 -14.96 7.99
CA ILE A 599 3.91 -14.32 7.79
C ILE A 599 4.35 -13.59 9.06
N THR A 600 3.45 -12.84 9.69
CA THR A 600 3.73 -12.16 10.97
C THR A 600 4.12 -13.16 12.06
N SER A 601 3.42 -14.30 12.14
CA SER A 601 3.76 -15.37 13.08
C SER A 601 5.12 -16.00 12.80
N ILE A 602 5.54 -16.14 11.53
CA ILE A 602 6.87 -16.61 11.16
C ILE A 602 7.95 -15.64 11.64
N PHE A 603 7.78 -14.35 11.39
CA PHE A 603 8.70 -13.31 11.85
C PHE A 603 8.84 -13.31 13.36
N LEU A 604 7.69 -13.33 14.05
CA LEU A 604 7.63 -13.44 15.49
C LEU A 604 8.46 -14.67 15.95
N ARG A 605 8.18 -15.88 15.46
CA ARG A 605 8.94 -17.09 15.83
C ARG A 605 10.46 -17.03 15.55
N ASN A 606 10.90 -16.15 14.65
CA ASN A 606 12.31 -15.88 14.37
C ASN A 606 12.90 -14.72 15.20
N GLY A 607 12.22 -14.31 16.27
CA GLY A 607 12.70 -13.33 17.25
C GLY A 607 12.38 -11.87 16.91
N ALA A 608 11.49 -11.60 15.95
CA ALA A 608 11.11 -10.24 15.60
C ALA A 608 10.29 -9.56 16.72
N SER A 609 10.45 -8.24 16.84
CA SER A 609 9.52 -7.36 17.55
C SER A 609 8.49 -6.82 16.55
N LEU A 610 7.21 -6.80 16.92
CA LEU A 610 6.12 -6.39 16.02
C LEU A 610 5.36 -5.21 16.60
N TRP A 611 5.16 -4.15 15.83
CA TRP A 611 4.26 -3.05 16.17
C TRP A 611 3.02 -3.11 15.29
N ILE A 612 1.85 -3.26 15.87
CA ILE A 612 0.60 -3.39 15.14
C ILE A 612 -0.18 -2.08 15.26
N ILE A 613 -0.52 -1.47 14.14
CA ILE A 613 -1.42 -0.31 14.05
C ILE A 613 -2.76 -0.82 13.49
N ARG A 614 -3.83 -0.69 14.27
CA ARG A 614 -5.20 -1.06 13.90
C ARG A 614 -6.07 0.18 13.83
N THR A 615 -6.71 0.41 12.69
CA THR A 615 -7.64 1.54 12.49
C THR A 615 -9.02 1.04 12.02
N ASN A 616 -10.09 1.70 12.43
CA ASN A 616 -11.46 1.30 12.06
C ASN A 616 -12.28 2.53 11.63
N GLN A 617 -12.18 2.94 10.36
CA GLN A 617 -12.96 4.06 9.82
C GLN A 617 -12.78 5.35 10.63
N LEU A 618 -11.64 6.03 10.45
CA LEU A 618 -11.23 7.21 11.22
C LEU A 618 -11.46 8.52 10.46
N GLY A 619 -11.41 9.64 11.18
CA GLY A 619 -11.70 10.98 10.65
C GLY A 619 -13.09 11.42 11.11
N GLY A 620 -13.91 11.94 10.19
CA GLY A 620 -15.33 12.16 10.44
C GLY A 620 -16.13 10.85 10.53
N PHE A 621 -17.38 10.96 10.96
CA PHE A 621 -18.25 9.82 11.26
C PHE A 621 -19.40 9.69 10.25
N ASP A 622 -19.37 8.64 9.44
CA ASP A 622 -20.48 8.25 8.56
C ASP A 622 -21.28 7.11 9.20
N PRO A 623 -22.52 7.33 9.69
CA PRO A 623 -23.30 6.29 10.36
C PRO A 623 -23.75 5.14 9.44
N THR A 624 -23.73 5.33 8.11
CA THR A 624 -24.31 4.40 7.13
C THR A 624 -23.40 3.24 6.77
N ILE A 625 -22.10 3.35 7.05
CA ILE A 625 -21.13 2.28 6.81
C ILE A 625 -20.68 1.61 8.10
N LYS A 626 -20.16 0.39 8.01
CA LYS A 626 -19.59 -0.35 9.15
C LYS A 626 -18.27 -1.02 8.75
N PRO A 627 -17.27 -1.10 9.63
CA PRO A 627 -16.05 -1.82 9.30
C PRO A 627 -16.29 -3.32 9.38
N VAL A 628 -15.82 -4.08 8.39
CA VAL A 628 -15.92 -5.55 8.35
C VAL A 628 -14.52 -6.17 8.31
N ALA A 629 -14.24 -7.11 9.21
CA ALA A 629 -12.95 -7.80 9.23
C ALA A 629 -12.74 -8.62 7.94
N PRO A 630 -11.50 -8.69 7.40
CA PRO A 630 -11.17 -9.59 6.31
C PRO A 630 -11.26 -11.05 6.77
N THR A 631 -11.57 -11.93 5.83
CA THR A 631 -11.78 -13.36 6.08
C THR A 631 -10.44 -14.09 6.28
N ALA A 632 -10.28 -14.79 7.41
CA ALA A 632 -9.08 -15.60 7.70
C ALA A 632 -9.17 -17.04 7.14
N LEU A 633 -10.36 -17.62 7.15
CA LEU A 633 -10.70 -18.94 6.60
C LEU A 633 -12.12 -18.87 6.02
N LEU A 634 -12.41 -19.65 4.97
CA LEU A 634 -13.72 -19.66 4.32
C LEU A 634 -14.85 -19.84 5.35
N GLY A 635 -15.83 -18.94 5.30
CA GLY A 635 -16.97 -18.87 6.22
C GLY A 635 -16.75 -17.89 7.38
N HIS A 636 -17.66 -16.93 7.52
CA HIS A 636 -17.78 -16.13 8.75
C HIS A 636 -18.01 -17.07 9.94
N ARG A 637 -17.07 -17.13 10.88
CA ARG A 637 -17.44 -17.45 12.26
C ARG A 637 -17.99 -16.16 12.87
N THR A 638 -19.31 -15.99 12.77
CA THR A 638 -20.05 -15.16 13.71
C THR A 638 -19.83 -15.75 15.10
N ASN A 639 -19.11 -15.05 15.95
CA ASN A 639 -19.27 -15.13 17.41
C ASN A 639 -19.48 -13.71 17.91
#